data_AF-A0A2T9ZXF7-F1
#
_entry.id   AF-A0A2T9ZXF7-F1
#
_cell.length_a   1.000
_cell.length_b   1.000
_cell.length_c   1.000
_cell.angle_alpha   90.00
_cell.angle_beta   90.00
_cell.angle_gamma   90.00
#
_symmetry.space_group_name_H-M   'P 1'
#
loop_
_entity.id
_entity.type
_entity.pdbx_description
1 polymer ?
#
loop_
_entity_poly.entity_id
_entity_poly.type
_entity_poly.pdbx_seq_one_letter_code
_entity_poly.pdbx_strand_id
1 'polypeptide(L)'
;MVSNIFKKIFGSRNERLIKRMSRTVSQINALEADTEKLSDEELKQKTAEFRSRLEAGETLDSLMNEAFAVVREAGRRVMQMRHFDVQLIGGMVLHQGKIAEMRTGEGKTLVATLAAYLNALPAKGVHVVTVNDYLARRDAAWMGRIYDFLGLTVGVINSSGGMGPDSASYLYDAEYDAKSGGYLHLKPVTRQQAYAADITYGTNNEYGFDYLRDNMAFSAEQRVQRPPNFAIVDEVDSILIDEARTPLIISGPTEDSSELYKAVNVIIPRLTRQDPITNEEGKPDFGPGDFSVDEKARQVFFSEEGHQHLEEMLTEAGLLAEGASLYDPSNIILMHHANAALRAHALFQRNVDYIVKDGQVIIVDEFTGRTMPGRRWSDGQHQAVEAKEGVEIQNENQTLASITFQNYFRLYNKLSGMTGTADTEAFEFQQIYGLEVVVIPTNMPMVRDDMGDLVYLTPEEKYEAILEDVQDCVKRGQPVLVGTASIETSELVSGLLQKAEVDHRVLNAKHHEQEAGIVAQAGQPGSVTIATNMAGRGTDIVLGGNLESELEALGENPDQAAVDEHKATWKKRHQHVLDAGGLHVIGTERHESRRIDNQLRGRSGRQGDPGSSRFYLSLQDNLMRIFASDKVGGLMQKLGMEKGEAIEHPWVSRAIENAQRKVEGRNFDIRKQLLEYDDVANDQRKVVYEQRNELMDTSDITDSITALRNDVVDEVFHSHIPRDSIEEQWDIPGLSESLTEMFGGEWPIQQWLEEDHDLHEETLKGKITKILQDIYQDKEKLVGMENMRQFEKGIMLQTLDGHWKEHLAAMDYLRQGIHLRGYAQKNPKQEYKREAFEMFSGMLGSIKQEVTGLLSKVQVQMPEEMAIQQQPKVDEFEFKHEAFEGLPEETTAAAEREEQAAPPQQPFVREGRKIGRNEPCPCGSGKKYKQCHGRLN
;
A
#
# COMPACT_ATOMS: atom_id res chain seq x y z
N MET A 1 -31.15 26.56 12.07
CA MET A 1 -31.53 27.95 11.68
C MET A 1 -30.50 29.00 12.11
N VAL A 2 -29.96 28.97 13.34
CA VAL A 2 -28.94 29.95 13.80
C VAL A 2 -27.64 29.90 12.97
N SER A 3 -27.16 28.71 12.57
CA SER A 3 -25.95 28.58 11.74
C SER A 3 -26.06 29.22 10.34
N ASN A 4 -27.25 29.20 9.72
CA ASN A 4 -27.48 29.77 8.39
C ASN A 4 -27.45 31.31 8.38
N ILE A 5 -27.83 31.96 9.49
CA ILE A 5 -27.79 33.42 9.64
C ILE A 5 -26.33 33.88 9.82
N PHE A 6 -25.54 33.21 10.67
CA PHE A 6 -24.11 33.50 10.82
C PHE A 6 -23.32 33.24 9.53
N LYS A 7 -23.63 32.18 8.78
CA LYS A 7 -23.03 31.88 7.47
C LYS A 7 -23.32 32.98 6.43
N LYS A 8 -24.53 33.57 6.45
CA LYS A 8 -24.90 34.69 5.56
C LYS A 8 -24.21 36.02 5.92
N ILE A 9 -23.89 36.25 7.20
CA ILE A 9 -23.33 37.54 7.68
C ILE A 9 -21.79 37.56 7.64
N PHE A 10 -21.13 36.46 8.04
CA PHE A 10 -19.67 36.38 8.15
C PHE A 10 -18.99 35.55 7.05
N GLY A 11 -19.78 34.90 6.19
CA GLY A 11 -19.31 33.91 5.23
C GLY A 11 -18.88 32.59 5.90
N SER A 12 -18.66 31.55 5.10
CA SER A 12 -18.03 30.31 5.60
C SER A 12 -16.56 30.53 5.96
N ARG A 13 -15.95 29.61 6.75
CA ARG A 13 -14.49 29.60 6.96
C ARG A 13 -13.75 29.53 5.62
N ASN A 14 -14.23 28.71 4.70
CA ASN A 14 -13.69 28.55 3.35
C ASN A 14 -13.69 29.89 2.59
N GLU A 15 -14.81 30.61 2.53
CA GLU A 15 -14.90 31.92 1.87
C GLU A 15 -13.90 32.94 2.44
N ARG A 16 -13.69 32.94 3.76
CA ARG A 16 -12.73 33.83 4.42
C ARG A 16 -11.28 33.48 4.07
N LEU A 17 -10.95 32.19 3.95
CA LEU A 17 -9.63 31.72 3.52
C LEU A 17 -9.37 32.11 2.06
N ILE A 18 -10.31 31.81 1.16
CA ILE A 18 -10.23 32.18 -0.26
C ILE A 18 -10.03 33.70 -0.39
N LYS A 19 -10.84 34.52 0.29
CA LYS A 19 -10.71 35.98 0.23
C LYS A 19 -9.35 36.49 0.71
N ARG A 20 -8.74 35.83 1.70
CA ARG A 20 -7.37 36.15 2.16
C ARG A 20 -6.35 35.81 1.08
N MET A 21 -6.42 34.59 0.53
CA MET A 21 -5.53 34.10 -0.51
C MET A 21 -5.66 34.93 -1.80
N SER A 22 -6.84 35.39 -2.18
CA SER A 22 -7.03 36.28 -3.34
C SER A 22 -6.27 37.61 -3.23
N ARG A 23 -6.04 38.11 -2.00
CA ARG A 23 -5.17 39.29 -1.80
C ARG A 23 -3.71 38.97 -2.11
N THR A 24 -3.24 37.80 -1.70
CA THR A 24 -1.90 37.29 -2.04
C THR A 24 -1.77 37.06 -3.54
N VAL A 25 -2.80 36.51 -4.21
CA VAL A 25 -2.82 36.40 -5.68
C VAL A 25 -2.63 37.76 -6.35
N SER A 26 -3.27 38.81 -5.83
CA SER A 26 -3.09 40.17 -6.37
C SER A 26 -1.64 40.66 -6.24
N GLN A 27 -0.94 40.26 -5.17
CA GLN A 27 0.49 40.57 -5.00
C GLN A 27 1.36 39.78 -5.98
N ILE A 28 1.08 38.50 -6.19
CA ILE A 28 1.79 37.66 -7.18
C ILE A 28 1.57 38.22 -8.59
N ASN A 29 0.34 38.57 -8.95
CA ASN A 29 0.00 39.17 -10.24
C ASN A 29 0.72 40.51 -10.47
N ALA A 30 0.99 41.28 -9.41
CA ALA A 30 1.75 42.52 -9.53
C ALA A 30 3.24 42.31 -9.89
N LEU A 31 3.80 41.14 -9.58
CA LEU A 31 5.19 40.78 -9.92
C LEU A 31 5.35 40.34 -11.38
N GLU A 32 4.25 39.98 -12.05
CA GLU A 32 4.27 39.40 -13.41
C GLU A 32 5.01 40.29 -14.41
N ALA A 33 4.79 41.61 -14.38
CA ALA A 33 5.42 42.54 -15.31
C ALA A 33 6.95 42.67 -15.12
N ASP A 34 7.47 42.35 -13.95
CA ASP A 34 8.91 42.36 -13.69
C ASP A 34 9.53 41.01 -13.99
N THR A 35 8.84 39.90 -13.67
CA THR A 35 9.26 38.55 -14.00
C THR A 35 9.29 38.30 -15.52
N GLU A 36 8.33 38.84 -16.27
CA GLU A 36 8.27 38.72 -17.74
C GLU A 36 9.50 39.35 -18.44
N LYS A 37 10.13 40.36 -17.81
CA LYS A 37 11.33 41.03 -18.37
C LYS A 37 12.61 40.22 -18.20
N LEU A 38 12.62 39.24 -17.30
CA LEU A 38 13.80 38.41 -17.04
C LEU A 38 14.09 37.52 -18.27
N SER A 39 15.36 37.35 -18.60
CA SER A 39 15.80 36.33 -19.54
C SER A 39 15.64 34.92 -18.96
N ASP A 40 15.69 33.89 -19.80
CA ASP A 40 15.59 32.49 -19.37
C ASP A 40 16.70 32.12 -18.36
N GLU A 41 17.90 32.63 -18.59
CA GLU A 41 19.04 32.45 -17.69
C GLU A 41 18.83 33.16 -16.34
N GLU A 42 18.27 34.38 -16.34
CA GLU A 42 17.94 35.09 -15.10
C GLU A 42 16.81 34.38 -14.32
N LEU A 43 15.82 33.80 -15.01
CA LEU A 43 14.77 33.00 -14.36
C LEU A 43 15.36 31.74 -13.72
N LYS A 44 16.27 31.05 -14.38
CA LYS A 44 16.97 29.89 -13.82
C LYS A 44 17.83 30.27 -12.60
N GLN A 45 18.50 31.43 -12.66
CA GLN A 45 19.32 31.93 -11.55
C GLN A 45 18.49 32.30 -10.31
N LYS A 46 17.18 32.56 -10.43
CA LYS A 46 16.31 32.77 -9.28
C LYS A 46 16.29 31.60 -8.30
N THR A 47 16.47 30.37 -8.77
CA THR A 47 16.54 29.20 -7.88
C THR A 47 17.78 29.26 -6.98
N ALA A 48 18.94 29.64 -7.51
CA ALA A 48 20.15 29.82 -6.72
C ALA A 48 20.02 31.02 -5.75
N GLU A 49 19.41 32.12 -6.19
CA GLU A 49 19.11 33.28 -5.34
C GLU A 49 18.22 32.89 -4.15
N PHE A 50 17.12 32.18 -4.39
CA PHE A 50 16.20 31.76 -3.34
C PHE A 50 16.85 30.78 -2.37
N ARG A 51 17.68 29.83 -2.85
CA ARG A 51 18.46 28.93 -1.99
C ARG A 51 19.39 29.70 -1.05
N SER A 52 20.13 30.68 -1.58
CA SER A 52 21.02 31.52 -0.78
C SER A 52 20.26 32.35 0.27
N ARG A 53 19.07 32.88 -0.08
CA ARG A 53 18.21 33.60 0.87
C ARG A 53 17.67 32.71 1.99
N LEU A 54 17.33 31.45 1.69
CA LEU A 54 16.94 30.47 2.70
C LEU A 54 18.10 30.13 3.65
N GLU A 55 19.31 29.95 3.10
CA GLU A 55 20.53 29.75 3.91
C GLU A 55 20.82 30.96 4.81
N ALA A 56 20.50 32.17 4.35
CA ALA A 56 20.60 33.41 5.13
C ALA A 56 19.49 33.58 6.20
N GLY A 57 18.52 32.66 6.28
CA GLY A 57 17.48 32.62 7.30
C GLY A 57 16.10 33.14 6.89
N GLU A 58 15.87 33.46 5.60
CA GLU A 58 14.51 33.70 5.11
C GLU A 58 13.66 32.42 5.16
N THR A 59 12.33 32.57 5.20
CA THR A 59 11.41 31.43 5.24
C THR A 59 10.79 31.16 3.88
N LEU A 60 10.35 29.92 3.64
CA LEU A 60 9.64 29.58 2.40
C LEU A 60 8.39 30.44 2.19
N ASP A 61 7.65 30.76 3.26
CA ASP A 61 6.47 31.63 3.20
C ASP A 61 6.81 33.04 2.68
N SER A 62 7.97 33.58 3.04
CA SER A 62 8.41 34.90 2.58
C SER A 62 8.79 34.93 1.10
N LEU A 63 9.32 33.81 0.58
CA LEU A 63 9.71 33.65 -0.82
C LEU A 63 8.53 33.25 -1.73
N MET A 64 7.42 32.78 -1.16
CA MET A 64 6.31 32.17 -1.88
C MET A 64 5.79 33.03 -3.05
N ASN A 65 5.61 34.34 -2.83
CA ASN A 65 5.06 35.21 -3.86
C ASN A 65 5.99 35.33 -5.08
N GLU A 66 7.29 35.54 -4.84
CA GLU A 66 8.31 35.65 -5.88
C GLU A 66 8.50 34.31 -6.60
N ALA A 67 8.61 33.21 -5.83
CA ALA A 67 8.74 31.85 -6.36
C ALA A 67 7.54 31.47 -7.25
N PHE A 68 6.31 31.78 -6.83
CA PHE A 68 5.11 31.48 -7.63
C PHE A 68 5.06 32.30 -8.92
N ALA A 69 5.52 33.57 -8.90
CA ALA A 69 5.63 34.38 -10.10
C ALA A 69 6.65 33.79 -11.09
N VAL A 70 7.80 33.32 -10.60
CA VAL A 70 8.85 32.65 -11.41
C VAL A 70 8.33 31.36 -12.03
N VAL A 71 7.68 30.49 -11.25
CA VAL A 71 7.12 29.22 -11.76
C VAL A 71 6.02 29.47 -12.78
N ARG A 72 5.17 30.49 -12.56
CA ARG A 72 4.13 30.88 -13.51
C ARG A 72 4.72 31.31 -14.85
N GLU A 73 5.77 32.14 -14.81
CA GLU A 73 6.43 32.61 -16.03
C GLU A 73 7.14 31.46 -16.75
N ALA A 74 7.78 30.55 -16.02
CA ALA A 74 8.33 29.32 -16.61
C ALA A 74 7.25 28.46 -17.29
N GLY A 75 6.09 28.28 -16.65
CA GLY A 75 4.94 27.60 -17.26
C GLY A 75 4.46 28.28 -18.55
N ARG A 76 4.41 29.62 -18.57
CA ARG A 76 4.07 30.39 -19.77
C ARG A 76 5.08 30.21 -20.90
N ARG A 77 6.39 30.21 -20.61
CA ARG A 77 7.45 30.09 -21.62
C ARG A 77 7.59 28.68 -22.18
N VAL A 78 7.63 27.70 -21.28
CA VAL A 78 7.97 26.31 -21.62
C VAL A 78 6.75 25.52 -22.09
N MET A 79 5.60 25.76 -21.46
CA MET A 79 4.38 24.97 -21.69
C MET A 79 3.27 25.77 -22.40
N GLN A 80 3.47 27.08 -22.63
CA GLN A 80 2.42 27.99 -23.10
C GLN A 80 1.18 28.01 -22.19
N MET A 81 1.37 27.66 -20.91
CA MET A 81 0.31 27.57 -19.90
C MET A 81 0.60 28.54 -18.77
N ARG A 82 -0.16 29.63 -18.71
CA ARG A 82 -0.09 30.60 -17.61
C ARG A 82 -1.03 30.16 -16.49
N HIS A 83 -0.53 29.99 -15.27
CA HIS A 83 -1.39 29.63 -14.13
C HIS A 83 -2.52 30.66 -13.92
N PHE A 84 -3.73 30.16 -13.74
CA PHE A 84 -4.90 30.96 -13.35
C PHE A 84 -4.83 31.38 -11.88
N ASP A 85 -5.59 32.41 -11.53
CA ASP A 85 -5.65 32.91 -10.15
C ASP A 85 -6.13 31.84 -9.16
N VAL A 86 -7.07 30.98 -9.57
CA VAL A 86 -7.54 29.84 -8.76
C VAL A 86 -6.47 28.77 -8.58
N GLN A 87 -5.57 28.61 -9.56
CA GLN A 87 -4.45 27.67 -9.49
C GLN A 87 -3.36 28.18 -8.55
N LEU A 88 -3.11 29.49 -8.52
CA LEU A 88 -2.24 30.10 -7.51
C LEU A 88 -2.78 29.88 -6.08
N ILE A 89 -4.10 29.95 -5.90
CA ILE A 89 -4.74 29.58 -4.63
C ILE A 89 -4.49 28.11 -4.29
N GLY A 90 -4.65 27.21 -5.26
CA GLY A 90 -4.32 25.79 -5.09
C GLY A 90 -2.89 25.56 -4.63
N GLY A 91 -1.92 26.20 -5.29
CA GLY A 91 -0.51 26.11 -4.90
C GLY A 91 -0.26 26.58 -3.47
N MET A 92 -0.92 27.66 -3.04
CA MET A 92 -0.81 28.17 -1.66
C MET A 92 -1.42 27.19 -0.65
N VAL A 93 -2.55 26.57 -0.97
CA VAL A 93 -3.19 25.55 -0.12
C VAL A 93 -2.27 24.34 0.05
N LEU A 94 -1.69 23.84 -1.05
CA LEU A 94 -0.74 22.73 -1.01
C LEU A 94 0.51 23.07 -0.17
N HIS A 95 1.08 24.27 -0.37
CA HIS A 95 2.24 24.71 0.41
C HIS A 95 1.96 24.79 1.92
N GLN A 96 0.72 25.13 2.31
CA GLN A 96 0.27 25.20 3.70
C GLN A 96 0.02 23.83 4.36
N GLY A 97 0.23 22.72 3.64
CA GLY A 97 -0.01 21.37 4.18
C GLY A 97 -1.50 21.05 4.29
N LYS A 98 -2.29 21.41 3.27
CA LYS A 98 -3.75 21.25 3.23
C LYS A 98 -4.18 20.53 1.96
N ILE A 99 -5.46 20.17 1.89
CA ILE A 99 -6.08 19.59 0.71
C ILE A 99 -6.72 20.69 -0.15
N ALA A 100 -6.27 20.80 -1.39
CA ALA A 100 -6.86 21.64 -2.41
C ALA A 100 -7.94 20.87 -3.17
N GLU A 101 -9.22 21.14 -2.87
CA GLU A 101 -10.31 20.61 -3.68
C GLU A 101 -10.48 21.47 -4.94
N MET A 102 -10.11 20.91 -6.09
CA MET A 102 -10.19 21.53 -7.41
C MET A 102 -10.85 20.55 -8.37
N ARG A 103 -11.93 21.00 -9.03
CA ARG A 103 -12.67 20.15 -9.99
C ARG A 103 -11.77 19.65 -11.12
N THR A 104 -12.14 18.53 -11.71
CA THR A 104 -11.39 17.93 -12.83
C THR A 104 -11.35 18.90 -14.01
N GLY A 105 -10.18 19.02 -14.66
CA GLY A 105 -9.94 20.02 -15.71
C GLY A 105 -9.53 21.41 -15.22
N GLU A 106 -9.39 21.65 -13.91
CA GLU A 106 -8.83 22.91 -13.38
C GLU A 106 -7.28 22.94 -13.39
N GLY A 107 -6.62 21.90 -13.93
CA GLY A 107 -5.16 21.85 -14.07
C GLY A 107 -4.40 21.47 -12.80
N LYS A 108 -4.88 20.45 -12.06
CA LYS A 108 -4.27 19.95 -10.81
C LYS A 108 -2.77 19.66 -10.94
N THR A 109 -2.36 18.96 -12.00
CA THR A 109 -0.95 18.64 -12.26
C THR A 109 -0.09 19.90 -12.36
N LEU A 110 -0.58 20.95 -13.04
CA LEU A 110 0.11 22.25 -13.16
C LEU A 110 0.12 23.01 -11.82
N VAL A 111 -0.93 22.90 -11.00
CA VAL A 111 -1.01 23.52 -9.66
C VAL A 111 0.07 22.98 -8.72
N ALA A 112 0.35 21.67 -8.79
CA ALA A 112 1.36 21.02 -7.95
C ALA A 112 2.75 21.65 -8.12
N THR A 113 3.09 22.13 -9.33
CA THR A 113 4.40 22.71 -9.64
C THR A 113 4.77 23.89 -8.77
N LEU A 114 3.78 24.72 -8.38
CA LEU A 114 4.00 25.88 -7.53
C LEU A 114 4.50 25.46 -6.14
N ALA A 115 3.79 24.52 -5.51
CA ALA A 115 4.13 24.04 -4.18
C ALA A 115 5.37 23.13 -4.19
N ALA A 116 5.52 22.29 -5.21
CA ALA A 116 6.68 21.40 -5.35
C ALA A 116 7.96 22.21 -5.52
N TYR A 117 8.01 23.19 -6.44
CA TYR A 117 9.17 24.05 -6.65
C TYR A 117 9.57 24.77 -5.36
N LEU A 118 8.61 25.44 -4.70
CA LEU A 118 8.89 26.20 -3.48
C LEU A 118 9.45 25.31 -2.36
N ASN A 119 8.84 24.14 -2.11
CA ASN A 119 9.29 23.24 -1.04
C ASN A 119 10.51 22.38 -1.44
N ALA A 120 10.92 22.37 -2.71
CA ALA A 120 12.14 21.73 -3.20
C ALA A 120 13.39 22.62 -3.05
N LEU A 121 13.22 23.94 -2.86
CA LEU A 121 14.34 24.88 -2.67
C LEU A 121 15.32 24.45 -1.56
N PRO A 122 14.89 23.94 -0.38
CA PRO A 122 15.80 23.47 0.66
C PRO A 122 16.63 22.21 0.32
N ALA A 123 16.44 21.61 -0.87
CA ALA A 123 17.12 20.40 -1.33
C ALA A 123 16.94 19.17 -0.40
N LYS A 124 15.81 19.09 0.30
CA LYS A 124 15.43 17.96 1.17
C LYS A 124 14.56 16.91 0.48
N GLY A 125 14.23 17.10 -0.80
CA GLY A 125 13.32 16.25 -1.57
C GLY A 125 11.83 16.60 -1.36
N VAL A 126 11.06 16.44 -2.43
CA VAL A 126 9.59 16.52 -2.46
C VAL A 126 9.05 15.30 -3.18
N HIS A 127 8.13 14.56 -2.55
CA HIS A 127 7.47 13.42 -3.18
C HIS A 127 6.11 13.85 -3.74
N VAL A 128 5.90 13.66 -5.03
CA VAL A 128 4.60 13.80 -5.69
C VAL A 128 4.05 12.39 -5.90
N VAL A 129 2.90 12.12 -5.30
CA VAL A 129 2.30 10.79 -5.29
C VAL A 129 1.13 10.74 -6.27
N THR A 130 1.14 9.77 -7.17
CA THR A 130 0.07 9.52 -8.15
C THR A 130 -0.55 8.14 -7.93
N VAL A 131 -1.71 7.90 -8.56
CA VAL A 131 -2.49 6.65 -8.42
C VAL A 131 -1.83 5.46 -9.13
N ASN A 132 -1.05 5.71 -10.19
CA ASN A 132 -0.34 4.66 -10.91
C ASN A 132 0.97 5.17 -11.55
N ASP A 133 1.78 4.21 -11.95
CA ASP A 133 3.09 4.37 -12.58
C ASP A 133 3.05 5.17 -13.89
N TYR A 134 2.01 4.96 -14.70
CA TYR A 134 1.85 5.70 -15.96
C TYR A 134 1.69 7.20 -15.71
N LEU A 135 0.83 7.58 -14.76
CA LEU A 135 0.64 8.98 -14.37
C LEU A 135 1.91 9.57 -13.75
N ALA A 136 2.64 8.81 -12.93
CA ALA A 136 3.92 9.26 -12.37
C ALA A 136 4.91 9.62 -13.49
N ARG A 137 5.10 8.71 -14.47
CA ARG A 137 6.00 8.93 -15.61
C ARG A 137 5.54 10.08 -16.49
N ARG A 138 4.25 10.10 -16.86
CA ARG A 138 3.65 11.15 -17.70
C ARG A 138 3.83 12.52 -17.06
N ASP A 139 3.44 12.67 -15.79
CA ASP A 139 3.45 13.97 -15.12
C ASP A 139 4.87 14.45 -14.84
N ALA A 140 5.80 13.54 -14.54
CA ALA A 140 7.22 13.86 -14.43
C ALA A 140 7.83 14.29 -15.77
N ALA A 141 7.53 13.60 -16.88
CA ALA A 141 8.01 14.01 -18.21
C ALA A 141 7.39 15.35 -18.66
N TRP A 142 6.14 15.58 -18.28
CA TRP A 142 5.38 16.76 -18.68
C TRP A 142 5.77 18.00 -17.86
N MET A 143 5.68 17.93 -16.53
CA MET A 143 6.02 19.03 -15.62
C MET A 143 7.53 19.16 -15.38
N GLY A 144 8.30 18.09 -15.63
CA GLY A 144 9.77 18.09 -15.59
C GLY A 144 10.39 19.20 -16.41
N ARG A 145 9.76 19.57 -17.53
CA ARG A 145 10.14 20.69 -18.38
C ARG A 145 10.21 22.03 -17.62
N ILE A 146 9.26 22.29 -16.72
CA ILE A 146 9.23 23.52 -15.90
C ILE A 146 10.35 23.46 -14.85
N TYR A 147 10.49 22.33 -14.16
CA TYR A 147 11.47 22.16 -13.10
C TYR A 147 12.90 22.24 -13.63
N ASP A 148 13.20 21.55 -14.73
CA ASP A 148 14.52 21.54 -15.39
C ASP A 148 14.89 22.92 -15.96
N PHE A 149 13.92 23.63 -16.55
CA PHE A 149 14.09 25.02 -16.99
C PHE A 149 14.53 25.93 -15.82
N LEU A 150 13.95 25.71 -14.63
CA LEU A 150 14.33 26.41 -13.40
C LEU A 150 15.54 25.78 -12.68
N GLY A 151 16.16 24.74 -13.23
CA GLY A 151 17.37 24.12 -12.67
C GLY A 151 17.13 23.18 -11.49
N LEU A 152 15.93 22.64 -11.33
CA LEU A 152 15.63 21.54 -10.40
C LEU A 152 15.66 20.19 -11.12
N THR A 153 16.07 19.16 -10.39
CA THR A 153 16.10 17.77 -10.86
C THR A 153 14.81 17.02 -10.54
N VAL A 154 14.39 16.12 -11.43
CA VAL A 154 13.15 15.34 -11.28
C VAL A 154 13.42 13.85 -11.46
N GLY A 155 13.01 13.05 -10.48
CA GLY A 155 13.08 11.59 -10.51
C GLY A 155 11.72 10.93 -10.57
N VAL A 156 11.69 9.67 -11.02
CA VAL A 156 10.50 8.84 -11.07
C VAL A 156 10.81 7.47 -10.47
N ILE A 157 10.05 7.10 -9.45
CA ILE A 157 10.00 5.74 -8.92
C ILE A 157 8.88 5.00 -9.64
N ASN A 158 9.22 3.83 -10.15
CA ASN A 158 8.34 3.01 -10.95
C ASN A 158 8.45 1.56 -10.49
N SER A 159 7.37 0.80 -10.64
CA SER A 159 7.39 -0.62 -10.31
C SER A 159 8.41 -1.37 -11.16
N SER A 160 9.12 -2.30 -10.50
CA SER A 160 10.16 -3.09 -11.15
C SER A 160 9.61 -4.10 -12.15
N GLY A 161 8.33 -4.48 -12.03
CA GLY A 161 7.71 -5.49 -12.91
C GLY A 161 8.51 -6.81 -12.98
N GLY A 162 9.25 -7.15 -11.92
CA GLY A 162 10.12 -8.34 -11.89
C GLY A 162 11.54 -8.14 -12.45
N MET A 163 11.92 -6.94 -12.92
CA MET A 163 13.29 -6.63 -13.37
C MET A 163 14.25 -6.25 -12.23
N GLY A 164 13.78 -6.29 -10.97
CA GLY A 164 14.51 -5.84 -9.79
C GLY A 164 14.30 -4.35 -9.47
N PRO A 165 14.36 -3.94 -8.18
CA PRO A 165 13.99 -2.59 -7.76
C PRO A 165 14.84 -1.48 -8.41
N ASP A 166 16.14 -1.72 -8.68
CA ASP A 166 17.07 -0.70 -9.17
C ASP A 166 17.10 -0.51 -10.70
N SER A 167 16.29 -1.23 -11.46
CA SER A 167 16.37 -1.23 -12.93
C SER A 167 15.21 -0.48 -13.63
N ALA A 168 14.24 0.01 -12.86
CA ALA A 168 12.99 0.54 -13.42
C ALA A 168 12.74 2.03 -13.18
N SER A 169 13.60 2.72 -12.42
CA SER A 169 13.45 4.14 -12.09
C SER A 169 14.03 5.06 -13.15
N TYR A 170 13.62 6.33 -13.15
CA TYR A 170 14.03 7.31 -14.15
C TYR A 170 14.43 8.65 -13.56
N LEU A 171 15.30 9.37 -14.26
CA LEU A 171 15.51 10.81 -14.10
C LEU A 171 15.02 11.54 -15.35
N TYR A 172 14.43 12.71 -15.15
CA TYR A 172 14.12 13.62 -16.24
C TYR A 172 15.40 14.15 -16.88
N ASP A 173 15.46 14.08 -18.20
CA ASP A 173 16.54 14.60 -19.03
C ASP A 173 15.95 15.10 -20.36
N ALA A 174 15.96 16.41 -20.58
CA ALA A 174 15.34 17.03 -21.74
C ALA A 174 15.91 16.51 -23.08
N GLU A 175 17.17 16.06 -23.11
CA GLU A 175 17.85 15.60 -24.33
C GLU A 175 17.70 14.09 -24.59
N TYR A 176 17.07 13.35 -23.68
CA TYR A 176 16.98 11.88 -23.76
C TYR A 176 15.91 11.42 -24.78
N ASP A 177 16.33 10.68 -25.80
CA ASP A 177 15.50 10.29 -26.96
C ASP A 177 14.91 8.86 -26.90
N ALA A 178 15.02 8.17 -25.75
CA ALA A 178 14.48 6.84 -25.46
C ALA A 178 14.94 5.66 -26.37
N LYS A 179 15.78 5.90 -27.39
CA LYS A 179 16.26 4.84 -28.31
C LYS A 179 17.12 3.79 -27.62
N SER A 180 17.68 4.13 -26.46
CA SER A 180 18.55 3.27 -25.65
C SER A 180 17.80 2.55 -24.51
N GLY A 181 16.47 2.63 -24.47
CA GLY A 181 15.60 2.12 -23.39
C GLY A 181 14.88 3.25 -22.63
N GLY A 182 13.89 2.95 -21.80
CA GLY A 182 13.14 3.96 -21.04
C GLY A 182 12.08 4.71 -21.86
N TYR A 183 11.74 5.94 -21.45
CA TYR A 183 10.69 6.76 -22.07
C TYR A 183 11.27 8.11 -22.53
N LEU A 184 10.55 8.82 -23.42
CA LEU A 184 10.98 10.13 -23.91
C LEU A 184 11.20 11.08 -22.72
N HIS A 185 12.36 11.73 -22.69
CA HIS A 185 12.84 12.57 -21.59
C HIS A 185 13.05 11.89 -20.24
N LEU A 186 12.95 10.56 -20.14
CA LEU A 186 13.10 9.81 -18.89
C LEU A 186 14.21 8.77 -19.04
N LYS A 187 15.39 9.13 -18.53
CA LYS A 187 16.60 8.32 -18.55
C LYS A 187 16.58 7.29 -17.41
N PRO A 188 16.79 5.99 -17.68
CA PRO A 188 16.84 4.95 -16.64
C PRO A 188 17.97 5.19 -15.63
N VAL A 189 17.67 5.00 -14.34
CA VAL A 189 18.58 5.15 -13.19
C VAL A 189 18.22 4.20 -12.06
N THR A 190 19.07 4.11 -11.03
CA THR A 190 18.73 3.40 -9.79
C THR A 190 17.69 4.15 -8.97
N ARG A 191 17.01 3.46 -8.04
CA ARG A 191 16.03 4.11 -7.14
C ARG A 191 16.68 5.20 -6.30
N GLN A 192 17.86 4.91 -5.75
CA GLN A 192 18.62 5.87 -4.95
C GLN A 192 18.93 7.16 -5.73
N GLN A 193 19.24 7.06 -7.03
CA GLN A 193 19.44 8.23 -7.90
C GLN A 193 18.13 8.99 -8.17
N ALA A 194 17.00 8.31 -8.30
CA ALA A 194 15.69 8.96 -8.48
C ALA A 194 15.20 9.66 -7.21
N TYR A 195 15.39 9.08 -6.02
CA TYR A 195 15.17 9.76 -4.74
C TYR A 195 16.17 10.89 -4.49
N ALA A 196 17.34 10.83 -5.15
CA ALA A 196 18.34 11.89 -5.07
C ALA A 196 17.91 13.20 -5.79
N ALA A 197 16.83 13.18 -6.57
CA ALA A 197 16.30 14.37 -7.21
C ALA A 197 15.70 15.39 -6.22
N ASP A 198 15.53 16.64 -6.64
CA ASP A 198 14.84 17.67 -5.85
C ASP A 198 13.34 17.34 -5.69
N ILE A 199 12.75 16.76 -6.73
CA ILE A 199 11.36 16.31 -6.79
C ILE A 199 11.31 14.88 -7.32
N THR A 200 10.57 14.00 -6.66
CA THR A 200 10.40 12.61 -7.06
C THR A 200 8.92 12.33 -7.28
N TYR A 201 8.56 11.74 -8.43
CA TYR A 201 7.22 11.24 -8.72
C TYR A 201 7.17 9.74 -8.49
N GLY A 202 6.04 9.22 -8.03
CA GLY A 202 5.87 7.78 -7.78
C GLY A 202 4.49 7.46 -7.25
N THR A 203 4.21 6.18 -7.03
CA THR A 203 2.95 5.74 -6.44
C THR A 203 3.10 5.56 -4.93
N ASN A 204 1.96 5.60 -4.23
CA ASN A 204 1.88 5.30 -2.80
C ASN A 204 2.48 3.93 -2.46
N ASN A 205 2.20 2.90 -3.27
CA ASN A 205 2.74 1.56 -3.11
C ASN A 205 4.27 1.55 -3.18
N GLU A 206 4.85 2.14 -4.24
CA GLU A 206 6.29 2.13 -4.42
C GLU A 206 7.02 2.88 -3.29
N TYR A 207 6.51 4.04 -2.90
CA TYR A 207 7.04 4.81 -1.77
C TYR A 207 6.94 4.06 -0.44
N GLY A 208 5.82 3.40 -0.17
CA GLY A 208 5.63 2.66 1.06
C GLY A 208 6.45 1.38 1.12
N PHE A 209 6.58 0.64 0.00
CA PHE A 209 7.43 -0.54 -0.08
C PHE A 209 8.92 -0.20 -0.02
N ASP A 210 9.37 0.89 -0.65
CA ASP A 210 10.74 1.37 -0.49
C ASP A 210 11.04 1.73 0.97
N TYR A 211 10.09 2.37 1.67
CA TYR A 211 10.23 2.60 3.11
C TYR A 211 10.35 1.29 3.90
N LEU A 212 9.50 0.29 3.62
CA LEU A 212 9.61 -1.01 4.30
C LEU A 212 10.95 -1.71 3.98
N ARG A 213 11.42 -1.65 2.73
CA ARG A 213 12.71 -2.22 2.29
C ARG A 213 13.90 -1.51 2.95
N ASP A 214 13.88 -0.20 3.05
CA ASP A 214 14.94 0.58 3.71
C ASP A 214 15.07 0.20 5.20
N ASN A 215 13.95 -0.09 5.86
CA ASN A 215 13.93 -0.57 7.24
C ASN A 215 14.27 -2.06 7.38
N MET A 216 14.46 -2.78 6.28
CA MET A 216 14.98 -4.16 6.22
C MET A 216 16.41 -4.23 5.66
N ALA A 217 16.99 -3.11 5.23
CA ALA A 217 18.33 -3.05 4.65
C ALA A 217 19.40 -3.44 5.69
N PHE A 218 20.45 -4.16 5.28
CA PHE A 218 21.53 -4.61 6.17
C PHE A 218 22.63 -3.55 6.36
N SER A 219 22.66 -2.55 5.49
CA SER A 219 23.66 -1.47 5.48
C SER A 219 23.02 -0.17 5.05
N ALA A 220 23.61 0.96 5.46
CA ALA A 220 23.09 2.28 5.14
C ALA A 220 23.11 2.56 3.63
N GLU A 221 24.09 2.01 2.90
CA GLU A 221 24.26 2.19 1.46
C GLU A 221 23.14 1.54 0.64
N GLN A 222 22.47 0.53 1.18
CA GLN A 222 21.34 -0.16 0.55
C GLN A 222 20.03 0.64 0.66
N ARG A 223 19.96 1.68 1.51
CA ARG A 223 18.77 2.53 1.60
C ARG A 223 18.63 3.39 0.35
N VAL A 224 17.41 3.44 -0.18
CA VAL A 224 17.10 4.20 -1.40
C VAL A 224 16.43 5.54 -1.10
N GLN A 225 15.61 5.64 -0.03
CA GLN A 225 14.90 6.86 0.31
C GLN A 225 15.75 7.85 1.10
N ARG A 226 15.30 9.10 1.06
CA ARG A 226 15.72 10.17 1.98
C ARG A 226 14.71 10.32 3.11
N PRO A 227 15.08 10.99 4.22
CA PRO A 227 14.12 11.33 5.27
C PRO A 227 12.85 12.01 4.71
N PRO A 228 11.64 11.54 5.04
CA PRO A 228 10.38 12.10 4.53
C PRO A 228 10.21 13.60 4.87
N ASN A 229 10.22 14.45 3.85
CA ASN A 229 10.17 15.91 4.04
C ASN A 229 8.81 16.52 3.65
N PHE A 230 8.42 16.45 2.38
CA PHE A 230 7.13 16.97 1.90
C PHE A 230 6.51 16.02 0.89
N ALA A 231 5.24 15.68 1.09
CA ALA A 231 4.44 14.92 0.13
C ALA A 231 3.26 15.74 -0.41
N ILE A 232 3.07 15.69 -1.73
CA ILE A 232 1.87 16.17 -2.43
C ILE A 232 1.17 14.94 -2.99
N VAL A 233 0.02 14.59 -2.43
CA VAL A 233 -0.78 13.44 -2.88
C VAL A 233 -1.79 13.92 -3.92
N ASP A 234 -1.57 13.57 -5.18
CA ASP A 234 -2.61 13.72 -6.20
C ASP A 234 -3.72 12.69 -5.97
N GLU A 235 -4.95 13.05 -6.28
CA GLU A 235 -6.12 12.19 -6.06
C GLU A 235 -6.19 11.66 -4.61
N VAL A 236 -5.95 12.57 -3.66
CA VAL A 236 -5.77 12.28 -2.23
C VAL A 236 -6.90 11.47 -1.59
N ASP A 237 -8.13 11.63 -2.08
CA ASP A 237 -9.29 10.88 -1.63
C ASP A 237 -9.23 9.41 -2.00
N SER A 238 -8.64 9.04 -3.12
CA SER A 238 -8.46 7.62 -3.41
C SER A 238 -7.28 7.01 -2.69
N ILE A 239 -6.16 7.72 -2.61
CA ILE A 239 -4.96 7.16 -1.97
C ILE A 239 -5.15 7.06 -0.46
N LEU A 240 -5.64 8.12 0.19
CA LEU A 240 -5.71 8.19 1.66
C LEU A 240 -7.03 7.68 2.26
N ILE A 241 -8.04 7.37 1.45
CA ILE A 241 -9.35 6.84 1.90
C ILE A 241 -9.67 5.50 1.24
N ASP A 242 -9.66 5.42 -0.10
CA ASP A 242 -10.06 4.19 -0.81
C ASP A 242 -9.02 3.08 -0.70
N GLU A 243 -7.75 3.39 -0.96
CA GLU A 243 -6.63 2.44 -0.93
C GLU A 243 -6.10 2.21 0.49
N ALA A 244 -6.35 3.16 1.40
CA ALA A 244 -6.01 3.08 2.81
C ALA A 244 -6.81 2.03 3.62
N ARG A 245 -7.52 1.12 2.94
CA ARG A 245 -8.25 -0.01 3.55
C ARG A 245 -7.33 -1.18 3.87
N THR A 246 -6.27 -1.37 3.09
CA THR A 246 -5.33 -2.49 3.23
C THR A 246 -3.94 -1.95 3.57
N PRO A 247 -3.27 -2.49 4.60
CA PRO A 247 -1.89 -2.13 4.87
C PRO A 247 -0.95 -2.64 3.78
N LEU A 248 0.23 -2.02 3.69
CA LEU A 248 1.36 -2.54 2.92
C LEU A 248 2.05 -3.61 3.75
N ILE A 249 2.27 -4.79 3.17
CA ILE A 249 2.86 -5.93 3.86
C ILE A 249 3.94 -6.53 2.96
N ILE A 250 5.15 -6.71 3.50
CA ILE A 250 6.17 -7.58 2.93
C ILE A 250 6.11 -8.89 3.70
N SER A 251 5.81 -9.97 2.99
CA SER A 251 5.84 -11.32 3.54
C SER A 251 7.06 -12.08 3.05
N GLY A 252 7.56 -12.99 3.87
CA GLY A 252 8.62 -13.93 3.50
C GLY A 252 8.35 -15.32 4.05
N PRO A 253 9.01 -16.34 3.50
CA PRO A 253 8.90 -17.71 4.01
C PRO A 253 9.42 -17.78 5.44
N THR A 254 8.70 -18.49 6.31
CA THR A 254 9.15 -18.77 7.69
C THR A 254 10.07 -19.98 7.75
N GLU A 255 10.70 -20.13 8.91
CA GLU A 255 11.21 -21.42 9.37
C GLU A 255 10.06 -22.44 9.48
N ASP A 256 10.42 -23.72 9.46
CA ASP A 256 9.48 -24.84 9.33
C ASP A 256 8.69 -25.07 10.63
N SER A 257 7.42 -24.64 10.66
CA SER A 257 6.47 -24.86 11.76
C SER A 257 5.65 -26.15 11.60
N SER A 258 6.01 -27.02 10.64
CA SER A 258 5.25 -28.24 10.31
C SER A 258 5.09 -29.20 11.49
N GLU A 259 6.10 -29.30 12.36
CA GLU A 259 6.04 -30.21 13.53
C GLU A 259 4.99 -29.77 14.54
N LEU A 260 4.83 -28.46 14.76
CA LEU A 260 3.81 -27.93 15.67
C LEU A 260 2.41 -28.18 15.12
N TYR A 261 2.20 -27.98 13.83
CA TYR A 261 0.94 -28.31 13.15
C TYR A 261 0.57 -29.78 13.29
N LYS A 262 1.54 -30.68 13.09
CA LYS A 262 1.33 -32.14 13.26
C LYS A 262 0.96 -32.46 14.71
N ALA A 263 1.67 -31.88 15.68
CA ALA A 263 1.44 -32.14 17.10
C ALA A 263 0.05 -31.67 17.54
N VAL A 264 -0.34 -30.44 17.20
CA VAL A 264 -1.66 -29.87 17.52
C VAL A 264 -2.79 -30.63 16.81
N ASN A 265 -2.57 -31.04 15.55
CA ASN A 265 -3.57 -31.80 14.79
C ASN A 265 -3.93 -33.16 15.42
N VAL A 266 -3.04 -33.77 16.21
CA VAL A 266 -3.34 -35.02 16.95
C VAL A 266 -4.27 -34.76 18.14
N ILE A 267 -4.25 -33.55 18.70
CA ILE A 267 -5.00 -33.17 19.90
C ILE A 267 -6.45 -32.81 19.55
N ILE A 268 -6.65 -31.96 18.53
CA ILE A 268 -7.97 -31.40 18.19
C ILE A 268 -9.10 -32.44 18.03
N PRO A 269 -8.91 -33.62 17.38
CA PRO A 269 -9.98 -34.61 17.24
C PRO A 269 -10.50 -35.20 18.56
N ARG A 270 -9.80 -34.98 19.69
CA ARG A 270 -10.22 -35.43 21.02
C ARG A 270 -11.21 -34.48 21.69
N LEU A 271 -11.36 -33.26 21.17
CA LEU A 271 -12.31 -32.27 21.68
C LEU A 271 -13.73 -32.57 21.20
N THR A 272 -14.70 -32.25 22.05
CA THR A 272 -16.13 -32.50 21.85
C THR A 272 -16.87 -31.23 21.45
N ARG A 273 -17.73 -31.32 20.43
CA ARG A 273 -18.55 -30.19 19.97
C ARG A 273 -19.74 -29.97 20.92
N GLN A 274 -20.00 -28.72 21.29
CA GLN A 274 -21.18 -28.31 22.03
C GLN A 274 -22.42 -28.31 21.12
N ASP A 275 -23.47 -29.00 21.54
CA ASP A 275 -24.77 -28.95 20.86
C ASP A 275 -25.53 -27.67 21.22
N PRO A 276 -26.21 -27.00 20.27
CA PRO A 276 -27.02 -25.82 20.56
C PRO A 276 -28.26 -26.22 21.39
N ILE A 277 -28.39 -25.62 22.57
CA ILE A 277 -29.54 -25.78 23.47
C ILE A 277 -30.34 -24.47 23.54
N THR A 278 -31.49 -24.51 24.20
CA THR A 278 -32.25 -23.30 24.55
C THR A 278 -32.25 -23.17 26.06
N ASN A 279 -31.79 -22.04 26.59
CA ASN A 279 -31.75 -21.82 28.03
C ASN A 279 -33.17 -21.61 28.60
N GLU A 280 -33.27 -21.59 29.93
CA GLU A 280 -34.54 -21.46 30.66
C GLU A 280 -35.32 -20.17 30.31
N GLU A 281 -34.67 -19.17 29.72
CA GLU A 281 -35.26 -17.90 29.26
C GLU A 281 -35.75 -17.95 27.80
N GLY A 282 -35.63 -19.09 27.10
CA GLY A 282 -36.02 -19.23 25.71
C GLY A 282 -35.01 -18.63 24.71
N LYS A 283 -33.77 -18.36 25.14
CA LYS A 283 -32.70 -17.87 24.26
C LYS A 283 -31.80 -19.03 23.80
N PRO A 284 -31.20 -18.94 22.59
CA PRO A 284 -30.18 -19.89 22.15
C PRO A 284 -28.99 -19.88 23.11
N ASP A 285 -28.51 -21.05 23.49
CA ASP A 285 -27.37 -21.28 24.37
C ASP A 285 -26.62 -22.55 23.93
N PHE A 286 -25.50 -22.91 24.57
CA PHE A 286 -24.70 -24.08 24.21
C PHE A 286 -24.67 -25.13 25.33
N GLY A 287 -24.78 -26.40 24.98
CA GLY A 287 -24.68 -27.54 25.89
C GLY A 287 -23.25 -27.80 26.38
N PRO A 288 -23.04 -28.83 27.24
CA PRO A 288 -21.70 -29.22 27.69
C PRO A 288 -20.83 -29.68 26.51
N GLY A 289 -19.53 -29.40 26.57
CA GLY A 289 -18.57 -29.72 25.52
C GLY A 289 -17.46 -28.67 25.38
N ASP A 290 -16.50 -28.95 24.53
CA ASP A 290 -15.22 -28.23 24.46
C ASP A 290 -15.22 -27.05 23.47
N PHE A 291 -16.05 -27.09 22.42
CA PHE A 291 -16.10 -25.98 21.45
C PHE A 291 -17.46 -25.85 20.77
N SER A 292 -17.80 -24.62 20.37
CA SER A 292 -19.00 -24.29 19.58
C SER A 292 -18.62 -23.87 18.15
N VAL A 293 -19.57 -24.02 17.23
CA VAL A 293 -19.38 -23.70 15.81
C VAL A 293 -20.53 -22.83 15.34
N ASP A 294 -20.22 -21.63 14.84
CA ASP A 294 -21.16 -20.77 14.14
C ASP A 294 -20.98 -20.96 12.63
N GLU A 295 -21.84 -21.77 12.02
CA GLU A 295 -21.81 -22.07 10.59
C GLU A 295 -22.19 -20.86 9.72
N LYS A 296 -22.94 -19.88 10.24
CA LYS A 296 -23.30 -18.66 9.49
C LYS A 296 -22.14 -17.68 9.41
N ALA A 297 -21.43 -17.51 10.52
CA ALA A 297 -20.23 -16.68 10.57
C ALA A 297 -18.97 -17.42 10.12
N ARG A 298 -19.05 -18.76 9.95
CA ARG A 298 -17.91 -19.68 9.72
C ARG A 298 -16.81 -19.46 10.76
N GLN A 299 -17.21 -19.44 12.04
CA GLN A 299 -16.32 -19.28 13.19
C GLN A 299 -16.46 -20.45 14.17
N VAL A 300 -15.39 -20.70 14.91
CA VAL A 300 -15.35 -21.68 16.01
C VAL A 300 -14.90 -20.97 17.27
N PHE A 301 -15.40 -21.42 18.42
CA PHE A 301 -15.06 -20.87 19.72
C PHE A 301 -14.83 -22.00 20.70
N PHE A 302 -13.72 -21.97 21.43
CA PHE A 302 -13.53 -22.84 22.59
C PHE A 302 -14.45 -22.42 23.73
N SER A 303 -15.01 -23.39 24.44
CA SER A 303 -15.68 -23.14 25.73
C SER A 303 -14.63 -23.03 26.85
N GLU A 304 -15.03 -22.56 28.02
CA GLU A 304 -14.13 -22.55 29.21
C GLU A 304 -13.65 -23.98 29.56
N GLU A 305 -14.54 -24.97 29.49
CA GLU A 305 -14.21 -26.39 29.70
C GLU A 305 -13.22 -26.90 28.63
N GLY A 306 -13.45 -26.55 27.37
CA GLY A 306 -12.57 -26.94 26.27
C GLY A 306 -11.21 -26.26 26.32
N HIS A 307 -11.13 -25.04 26.83
CA HIS A 307 -9.86 -24.38 27.11
C HIS A 307 -9.04 -25.14 28.14
N GLN A 308 -9.65 -25.51 29.26
CA GLN A 308 -8.97 -26.29 30.30
C GLN A 308 -8.50 -27.64 29.76
N HIS A 309 -9.37 -28.39 29.08
CA HIS A 309 -9.00 -29.68 28.49
C HIS A 309 -7.88 -29.55 27.45
N LEU A 310 -7.89 -28.48 26.64
CA LEU A 310 -6.84 -28.21 25.68
C LEU A 310 -5.50 -27.89 26.36
N GLU A 311 -5.49 -27.07 27.42
CA GLU A 311 -4.29 -26.78 28.22
C GLU A 311 -3.69 -28.05 28.84
N GLU A 312 -4.53 -28.91 29.42
CA GLU A 312 -4.11 -30.20 29.99
C GLU A 312 -3.46 -31.10 28.91
N MET A 313 -4.10 -31.24 27.74
CA MET A 313 -3.57 -32.05 26.64
C MET A 313 -2.28 -31.48 26.05
N LEU A 314 -2.14 -30.16 25.98
CA LEU A 314 -0.93 -29.50 25.50
C LEU A 314 0.23 -29.63 26.50
N THR A 315 -0.07 -29.61 27.80
CA THR A 315 0.92 -29.86 28.86
C THR A 315 1.41 -31.30 28.81
N GLU A 316 0.51 -32.28 28.66
CA GLU A 316 0.88 -33.69 28.48
C GLU A 316 1.74 -33.93 27.22
N ALA A 317 1.51 -33.14 26.17
CA ALA A 317 2.31 -33.19 24.93
C ALA A 317 3.66 -32.47 25.04
N GLY A 318 3.94 -31.80 26.16
CA GLY A 318 5.16 -31.00 26.36
C GLY A 318 5.20 -29.70 25.54
N LEU A 319 4.06 -29.24 25.02
CA LEU A 319 3.93 -28.00 24.25
C LEU A 319 3.60 -26.78 25.12
N LEU A 320 3.08 -27.01 26.32
CA LEU A 320 2.75 -25.98 27.32
C LEU A 320 3.45 -26.32 28.64
N ALA A 321 4.02 -25.32 29.32
CA ALA A 321 4.67 -25.52 30.62
C ALA A 321 3.63 -25.78 31.72
N GLU A 322 4.00 -26.58 32.73
CA GLU A 322 3.09 -26.89 33.86
C GLU A 322 2.65 -25.61 34.58
N GLY A 323 1.34 -25.36 34.61
CA GLY A 323 0.73 -24.18 35.25
C GLY A 323 0.71 -22.90 34.38
N ALA A 324 1.20 -22.95 33.13
CA ALA A 324 1.05 -21.87 32.17
C ALA A 324 -0.33 -21.92 31.49
N SER A 325 -0.88 -20.77 31.12
CA SER A 325 -2.16 -20.69 30.41
C SER A 325 -1.97 -20.41 28.92
N LEU A 326 -2.87 -20.91 28.09
CA LEU A 326 -3.00 -20.54 26.68
C LEU A 326 -3.33 -19.06 26.47
N TYR A 327 -3.86 -18.41 27.50
CA TYR A 327 -4.13 -16.97 27.50
C TYR A 327 -2.92 -16.12 27.86
N ASP A 328 -1.80 -16.72 28.24
CA ASP A 328 -0.56 -15.99 28.50
C ASP A 328 0.03 -15.44 27.20
N PRO A 329 0.58 -14.21 27.19
CA PRO A 329 1.11 -13.58 25.98
C PRO A 329 2.20 -14.40 25.27
N SER A 330 2.96 -15.22 26.01
CA SER A 330 3.99 -16.10 25.45
C SER A 330 3.43 -17.27 24.63
N ASN A 331 2.16 -17.63 24.80
CA ASN A 331 1.54 -18.82 24.20
C ASN A 331 0.56 -18.49 23.06
N ILE A 332 0.52 -17.23 22.60
CA ILE A 332 -0.40 -16.75 21.55
C ILE A 332 -0.25 -17.56 20.24
N ILE A 333 0.97 -17.91 19.86
CA ILE A 333 1.25 -18.71 18.66
C ILE A 333 0.60 -20.10 18.77
N LEU A 334 0.74 -20.75 19.92
CA LEU A 334 0.15 -22.07 20.18
C LEU A 334 -1.39 -22.01 20.14
N MET A 335 -1.98 -20.96 20.73
CA MET A 335 -3.42 -20.72 20.67
C MET A 335 -3.92 -20.46 19.23
N HIS A 336 -3.13 -19.76 18.41
CA HIS A 336 -3.44 -19.56 17.00
C HIS A 336 -3.47 -20.90 16.23
N HIS A 337 -2.44 -21.72 16.37
CA HIS A 337 -2.39 -23.04 15.72
C HIS A 337 -3.54 -23.95 16.19
N ALA A 338 -3.88 -23.93 17.48
CA ALA A 338 -5.02 -24.67 18.01
C ALA A 338 -6.35 -24.22 17.37
N ASN A 339 -6.58 -22.91 17.25
CA ASN A 339 -7.75 -22.37 16.56
C ASN A 339 -7.77 -22.73 15.06
N ALA A 340 -6.64 -22.62 14.35
CA ALA A 340 -6.53 -22.95 12.93
C ALA A 340 -6.82 -24.45 12.68
N ALA A 341 -6.28 -25.32 13.53
CA ALA A 341 -6.55 -26.75 13.51
C ALA A 341 -8.01 -27.06 13.85
N LEU A 342 -8.60 -26.41 14.86
CA LEU A 342 -10.02 -26.57 15.18
C LEU A 342 -10.92 -26.16 14.01
N ARG A 343 -10.66 -24.99 13.40
CA ARG A 343 -11.38 -24.54 12.19
C ARG A 343 -11.22 -25.55 11.05
N ALA A 344 -10.01 -26.05 10.81
CA ALA A 344 -9.75 -27.04 9.77
C ALA A 344 -10.61 -28.29 9.96
N HIS A 345 -10.73 -28.78 11.20
CA HIS A 345 -11.55 -29.95 11.53
C HIS A 345 -13.05 -29.69 11.47
N ALA A 346 -13.51 -28.57 12.03
CA ALA A 346 -14.93 -28.30 12.24
C ALA A 346 -15.64 -27.63 11.05
N LEU A 347 -14.96 -26.79 10.28
CA LEU A 347 -15.58 -25.96 9.24
C LEU A 347 -15.22 -26.38 7.82
N PHE A 348 -13.99 -26.89 7.58
CA PHE A 348 -13.52 -27.20 6.23
C PHE A 348 -13.72 -28.68 5.92
N GLN A 349 -14.56 -28.97 4.92
CA GLN A 349 -14.93 -30.32 4.51
C GLN A 349 -14.27 -30.72 3.20
N ARG A 350 -13.64 -31.90 3.23
CA ARG A 350 -13.07 -32.53 2.03
C ARG A 350 -14.18 -32.86 1.02
N ASN A 351 -13.90 -32.58 -0.25
CA ASN A 351 -14.79 -32.66 -1.41
C ASN A 351 -15.93 -31.63 -1.44
N VAL A 352 -15.92 -30.65 -0.54
CA VAL A 352 -16.85 -29.50 -0.56
C VAL A 352 -16.06 -28.21 -0.68
N ASP A 353 -15.25 -27.89 0.32
CA ASP A 353 -14.44 -26.67 0.36
C ASP A 353 -13.07 -26.86 -0.33
N TYR A 354 -12.58 -28.10 -0.39
CA TYR A 354 -11.32 -28.46 -1.03
C TYR A 354 -11.26 -29.92 -1.44
N ILE A 355 -10.30 -30.26 -2.30
CA ILE A 355 -9.92 -31.62 -2.64
C ILE A 355 -8.43 -31.84 -2.36
N VAL A 356 -8.05 -33.09 -2.13
CA VAL A 356 -6.64 -33.49 -2.04
C VAL A 356 -6.28 -34.22 -3.32
N LYS A 357 -5.34 -33.68 -4.09
CA LYS A 357 -4.87 -34.25 -5.36
C LYS A 357 -3.36 -34.12 -5.45
N ASP A 358 -2.69 -35.19 -5.90
CA ASP A 358 -1.22 -35.24 -6.06
C ASP A 358 -0.44 -34.86 -4.80
N GLY A 359 -0.99 -35.18 -3.62
CA GLY A 359 -0.40 -34.83 -2.32
C GLY A 359 -0.53 -33.35 -1.93
N GLN A 360 -1.40 -32.58 -2.59
CA GLN A 360 -1.64 -31.16 -2.30
C GLN A 360 -3.13 -30.88 -2.05
N VAL A 361 -3.41 -29.87 -1.22
CA VAL A 361 -4.75 -29.35 -0.97
C VAL A 361 -5.09 -28.30 -2.02
N ILE A 362 -6.19 -28.50 -2.77
CA ILE A 362 -6.67 -27.58 -3.79
C ILE A 362 -8.06 -27.08 -3.39
N ILE A 363 -8.21 -25.76 -3.27
CA ILE A 363 -9.48 -25.12 -2.87
C ILE A 363 -10.52 -25.31 -3.98
N VAL A 364 -11.77 -25.58 -3.59
CA VAL A 364 -12.92 -25.63 -4.49
C VAL A 364 -13.78 -24.40 -4.24
N ASP A 365 -14.15 -23.71 -5.31
CA ASP A 365 -15.06 -22.57 -5.24
C ASP A 365 -16.48 -23.06 -4.90
N GLU A 366 -17.08 -22.54 -3.83
CA GLU A 366 -18.39 -22.97 -3.32
C GLU A 366 -19.56 -22.69 -4.27
N PHE A 367 -19.44 -21.69 -5.13
CA PHE A 367 -20.52 -21.28 -6.03
C PHE A 367 -20.45 -21.99 -7.38
N THR A 368 -19.23 -22.25 -7.86
CA THR A 368 -19.01 -22.81 -9.20
C THR A 368 -18.58 -24.28 -9.18
N GLY A 369 -18.15 -24.81 -8.03
CA GLY A 369 -17.59 -26.15 -7.89
C GLY A 369 -16.25 -26.34 -8.63
N ARG A 370 -15.65 -25.25 -9.12
CA ARG A 370 -14.39 -25.28 -9.87
C ARG A 370 -13.22 -25.33 -8.89
N THR A 371 -12.21 -26.14 -9.22
CA THR A 371 -10.94 -26.16 -8.49
C THR A 371 -10.14 -24.90 -8.78
N MET A 372 -9.59 -24.27 -7.75
CA MET A 372 -8.76 -23.06 -7.84
C MET A 372 -7.29 -23.40 -7.54
N PRO A 373 -6.54 -23.99 -8.48
CA PRO A 373 -5.12 -24.28 -8.28
C PRO A 373 -4.33 -22.97 -8.06
N GLY A 374 -3.37 -23.01 -7.13
CA GLY A 374 -2.56 -21.86 -6.74
C GLY A 374 -3.17 -20.96 -5.64
N ARG A 375 -4.48 -21.07 -5.34
CA ARG A 375 -5.07 -20.37 -4.20
C ARG A 375 -4.84 -21.13 -2.89
N ARG A 376 -4.54 -20.38 -1.83
CA ARG A 376 -4.34 -20.87 -0.47
C ARG A 376 -5.17 -20.06 0.51
N TRP A 377 -5.55 -20.66 1.64
CA TRP A 377 -6.19 -19.91 2.72
C TRP A 377 -5.11 -19.27 3.61
N SER A 378 -5.37 -18.05 4.07
CA SER A 378 -4.47 -17.29 4.95
C SER A 378 -4.50 -17.79 6.40
N ASP A 379 -3.70 -17.17 7.28
CA ASP A 379 -3.73 -17.36 8.74
C ASP A 379 -3.50 -18.80 9.21
N GLY A 380 -2.53 -19.48 8.59
CA GLY A 380 -2.18 -20.87 8.91
C GLY A 380 -3.28 -21.89 8.61
N GLN A 381 -4.41 -21.45 8.05
CA GLN A 381 -5.58 -22.29 7.83
C GLN A 381 -5.33 -23.36 6.77
N HIS A 382 -4.54 -23.02 5.74
CA HIS A 382 -4.17 -23.97 4.70
C HIS A 382 -3.22 -25.04 5.24
N GLN A 383 -2.22 -24.64 6.03
CA GLN A 383 -1.29 -25.52 6.72
C GLN A 383 -2.01 -26.45 7.71
N ALA A 384 -3.00 -25.92 8.43
CA ALA A 384 -3.84 -26.72 9.31
C ALA A 384 -4.67 -27.78 8.55
N VAL A 385 -5.18 -27.45 7.36
CA VAL A 385 -5.88 -28.42 6.49
C VAL A 385 -4.89 -29.42 5.88
N GLU A 386 -3.69 -28.97 5.50
CA GLU A 386 -2.60 -29.84 5.03
C GLU A 386 -2.23 -30.87 6.12
N ALA A 387 -2.08 -30.42 7.36
CA ALA A 387 -1.83 -31.28 8.52
C ALA A 387 -2.99 -32.24 8.79
N LYS A 388 -4.23 -31.76 8.75
CA LYS A 388 -5.45 -32.57 8.91
C LYS A 388 -5.51 -33.73 7.91
N GLU A 389 -5.15 -33.48 6.66
CA GLU A 389 -5.18 -34.49 5.59
C GLU A 389 -3.91 -35.34 5.50
N GLY A 390 -2.89 -35.04 6.30
CA GLY A 390 -1.62 -35.75 6.31
C GLY A 390 -0.79 -35.55 5.04
N VAL A 391 -0.93 -34.41 4.38
CA VAL A 391 -0.11 -34.04 3.22
C VAL A 391 1.14 -33.27 3.64
N GLU A 392 2.05 -33.01 2.70
CA GLU A 392 3.23 -32.18 2.94
C GLU A 392 2.78 -30.75 3.29
N ILE A 393 3.12 -30.32 4.51
CA ILE A 393 2.80 -28.98 5.01
C ILE A 393 3.83 -28.04 4.41
N GLN A 394 3.38 -27.01 3.71
CA GLN A 394 4.31 -26.02 3.20
C GLN A 394 4.50 -24.89 4.21
N ASN A 395 5.70 -24.31 4.24
CA ASN A 395 6.01 -23.21 5.15
C ASN A 395 5.00 -22.07 5.01
N GLU A 396 4.75 -21.42 6.14
CA GLU A 396 3.93 -20.23 6.18
C GLU A 396 4.67 -19.04 5.59
N ASN A 397 3.88 -18.07 5.13
CA ASN A 397 4.38 -16.74 4.88
C ASN A 397 4.10 -15.90 6.12
N GLN A 398 5.14 -15.31 6.69
CA GLN A 398 5.03 -14.38 7.82
C GLN A 398 5.24 -12.94 7.35
N THR A 399 4.55 -12.01 8.01
CA THR A 399 4.77 -10.57 7.86
C THR A 399 6.18 -10.21 8.35
N LEU A 400 7.08 -9.83 7.44
CA LEU A 400 8.41 -9.33 7.76
C LEU A 400 8.39 -7.85 8.11
N ALA A 401 7.59 -7.09 7.37
CA ALA A 401 7.41 -5.66 7.58
C ALA A 401 6.01 -5.27 7.13
N SER A 402 5.38 -4.36 7.87
CA SER A 402 4.05 -3.87 7.53
C SER A 402 3.90 -2.41 7.96
N ILE A 403 3.14 -1.62 7.20
CA ILE A 403 2.73 -0.26 7.56
C ILE A 403 1.40 0.08 6.88
N THR A 404 0.52 0.79 7.57
CA THR A 404 -0.67 1.37 6.94
C THR A 404 -0.31 2.65 6.16
N PHE A 405 -1.05 2.94 5.08
CA PHE A 405 -0.87 4.22 4.36
C PHE A 405 -1.05 5.42 5.29
N GLN A 406 -1.99 5.34 6.21
CA GLN A 406 -2.24 6.34 7.24
C GLN A 406 -0.95 6.68 8.00
N ASN A 407 -0.31 5.66 8.58
CA ASN A 407 0.89 5.86 9.38
C ASN A 407 2.11 6.19 8.53
N TYR A 408 2.21 5.66 7.30
CA TYR A 408 3.27 6.03 6.36
C TYR A 408 3.24 7.53 6.03
N PHE A 409 2.08 8.07 5.63
CA PHE A 409 1.97 9.49 5.27
C PHE A 409 2.09 10.43 6.47
N ARG A 410 1.81 9.96 7.69
CA ARG A 410 2.07 10.70 8.94
C ARG A 410 3.56 10.87 9.26
N LEU A 411 4.47 10.16 8.58
CA LEU A 411 5.92 10.32 8.74
C LEU A 411 6.45 11.62 8.11
N TYR A 412 5.74 12.19 7.13
CA TYR A 412 6.21 13.40 6.44
C TYR A 412 6.08 14.64 7.33
N ASN A 413 7.12 15.47 7.36
CA ASN A 413 7.09 16.76 8.08
C ASN A 413 5.95 17.67 7.59
N LYS A 414 5.65 17.60 6.29
CA LYS A 414 4.52 18.29 5.67
C LYS A 414 3.81 17.34 4.71
N LEU A 415 2.48 17.27 4.81
CA LEU A 415 1.63 16.50 3.92
C LEU A 415 0.59 17.42 3.31
N SER A 416 0.33 17.28 2.02
CA SER A 416 -0.72 18.01 1.30
C SER A 416 -1.33 17.11 0.24
N GLY A 417 -2.46 17.53 -0.33
CA GLY A 417 -3.05 16.77 -1.42
C GLY A 417 -4.03 17.58 -2.25
N MET A 418 -4.43 17.02 -3.37
CA MET A 418 -5.41 17.63 -4.26
C MET A 418 -6.36 16.58 -4.80
N THR A 419 -7.61 16.97 -5.03
CA THR A 419 -8.63 16.11 -5.64
C THR A 419 -9.82 16.95 -6.09
N GLY A 420 -10.72 16.39 -6.89
CA GLY A 420 -11.99 17.02 -7.23
C GLY A 420 -13.07 16.91 -6.16
N THR A 421 -12.89 16.06 -5.15
CA THR A 421 -13.99 15.62 -4.28
C THR A 421 -13.53 15.28 -2.85
N ALA A 422 -13.01 16.24 -2.08
CA ALA A 422 -12.51 16.00 -0.72
C ALA A 422 -13.46 16.46 0.41
N ASP A 423 -14.37 17.40 0.15
CA ASP A 423 -15.21 18.05 1.17
C ASP A 423 -16.09 17.05 1.92
N THR A 424 -16.51 15.96 1.27
CA THR A 424 -17.30 14.89 1.91
C THR A 424 -16.52 14.20 3.02
N GLU A 425 -15.21 14.00 2.83
CA GLU A 425 -14.31 13.32 3.78
C GLU A 425 -13.46 14.30 4.61
N ALA A 426 -13.79 15.59 4.59
CA ALA A 426 -12.99 16.62 5.27
C ALA A 426 -12.81 16.33 6.78
N PHE A 427 -13.79 15.70 7.41
CA PHE A 427 -13.70 15.28 8.80
C PHE A 427 -12.67 14.14 9.00
N GLU A 428 -12.69 13.12 8.13
CA GLU A 428 -11.74 12.00 8.18
C GLU A 428 -10.31 12.49 7.93
N PHE A 429 -10.11 13.34 6.92
CA PHE A 429 -8.80 13.95 6.64
C PHE A 429 -8.22 14.72 7.83
N GLN A 430 -9.06 15.54 8.47
CA GLN A 430 -8.64 16.32 9.63
C GLN A 430 -8.36 15.44 10.86
N GLN A 431 -9.15 14.39 11.06
CA GLN A 431 -9.01 13.51 12.23
C GLN A 431 -7.80 12.58 12.12
N ILE A 432 -7.56 11.99 10.95
CA ILE A 432 -6.51 10.99 10.75
C ILE A 432 -5.17 11.65 10.42
N TYR A 433 -5.18 12.60 9.48
CA TYR A 433 -3.96 13.18 8.91
C TYR A 433 -3.69 14.62 9.36
N GLY A 434 -4.62 15.25 10.08
CA GLY A 434 -4.52 16.67 10.42
C GLY A 434 -4.75 17.62 9.24
N LEU A 435 -5.22 17.11 8.09
CA LEU A 435 -5.36 17.87 6.85
C LEU A 435 -6.69 18.61 6.77
N GLU A 436 -6.63 19.93 6.63
CA GLU A 436 -7.81 20.77 6.34
C GLU A 436 -8.12 20.75 4.83
N VAL A 437 -9.39 20.56 4.47
CA VAL A 437 -9.87 20.68 3.08
C VAL A 437 -10.27 22.12 2.78
N VAL A 438 -9.76 22.67 1.67
CA VAL A 438 -10.11 24.00 1.15
C VAL A 438 -10.74 23.83 -0.23
N VAL A 439 -12.00 24.25 -0.36
CA VAL A 439 -12.75 24.17 -1.62
C VAL A 439 -12.42 25.40 -2.47
N ILE A 440 -11.73 25.17 -3.58
CA ILE A 440 -11.26 26.22 -4.46
C ILE A 440 -12.34 26.51 -5.51
N PRO A 441 -12.66 27.79 -5.78
CA PRO A 441 -13.60 28.13 -6.83
C PRO A 441 -13.10 27.68 -8.20
N THR A 442 -14.00 27.32 -9.10
CA THR A 442 -13.67 27.02 -10.49
C THR A 442 -13.23 28.29 -11.22
N ASN A 443 -12.33 28.15 -12.21
CA ASN A 443 -11.91 29.27 -13.04
C ASN A 443 -13.10 29.87 -13.82
N MET A 444 -13.93 28.99 -14.37
CA MET A 444 -15.14 29.32 -15.11
C MET A 444 -16.39 28.80 -14.38
N PRO A 445 -17.56 29.44 -14.50
CA PRO A 445 -18.80 28.94 -13.90
C PRO A 445 -19.17 27.55 -14.46
N MET A 446 -19.48 26.59 -13.59
CA MET A 446 -19.95 25.27 -14.02
C MET A 446 -21.41 25.33 -14.46
N VAL A 447 -21.69 24.86 -15.67
CA VAL A 447 -23.02 24.90 -16.32
C VAL A 447 -23.55 23.51 -16.69
N ARG A 448 -22.92 22.43 -16.20
CA ARG A 448 -23.34 21.05 -16.43
C ARG A 448 -24.75 20.81 -15.88
N ASP A 449 -25.58 20.12 -16.65
CA ASP A 449 -26.91 19.69 -16.25
C ASP A 449 -26.86 18.31 -15.56
N ASP A 450 -26.93 18.31 -14.22
CA ASP A 450 -26.99 17.07 -13.42
C ASP A 450 -28.46 16.66 -13.23
N MET A 451 -28.90 15.70 -14.05
CA MET A 451 -30.29 15.24 -14.13
C MET A 451 -30.65 14.32 -12.95
N GLY A 452 -31.96 14.17 -12.67
CA GLY A 452 -32.47 13.25 -11.67
C GLY A 452 -32.12 11.78 -11.98
N ASP A 453 -32.04 10.95 -10.94
CA ASP A 453 -31.82 9.52 -11.11
C ASP A 453 -33.09 8.85 -11.66
N LEU A 454 -32.93 7.94 -12.62
CA LEU A 454 -34.00 7.09 -13.12
C LEU A 454 -33.93 5.73 -12.44
N VAL A 455 -34.99 5.36 -11.71
CA VAL A 455 -35.04 4.08 -10.98
C VAL A 455 -36.07 3.15 -11.60
N TYR A 456 -35.61 1.97 -12.01
CA TYR A 456 -36.36 0.90 -12.65
C TYR A 456 -36.61 -0.26 -11.69
N LEU A 457 -37.57 -1.12 -12.03
CA LEU A 457 -37.91 -2.28 -11.22
C LEU A 457 -36.89 -3.41 -11.41
N THR A 458 -36.42 -3.58 -12.65
CA THR A 458 -35.54 -4.68 -13.05
C THR A 458 -34.26 -4.15 -13.74
N PRO A 459 -33.14 -4.88 -13.65
CA PRO A 459 -31.92 -4.55 -14.38
C PRO A 459 -32.12 -4.52 -15.90
N GLU A 460 -32.99 -5.37 -16.45
CA GLU A 460 -33.26 -5.44 -17.88
C GLU A 460 -33.84 -4.11 -18.41
N GLU A 461 -34.86 -3.57 -17.74
CA GLU A 461 -35.46 -2.27 -18.07
C GLU A 461 -34.44 -1.13 -17.98
N LYS A 462 -33.59 -1.17 -16.94
CA LYS A 462 -32.51 -0.19 -16.75
C LYS A 462 -31.56 -0.17 -17.95
N TYR A 463 -31.10 -1.34 -18.41
CA TYR A 463 -30.16 -1.43 -19.53
C TYR A 463 -30.79 -1.11 -20.89
N GLU A 464 -32.08 -1.44 -21.09
CA GLU A 464 -32.83 -1.00 -22.26
C GLU A 464 -32.89 0.54 -22.34
N ALA A 465 -33.17 1.20 -21.22
CA ALA A 465 -33.22 2.67 -21.15
C ALA A 465 -31.84 3.33 -21.34
N ILE A 466 -30.77 2.72 -20.82
CA ILE A 466 -29.39 3.18 -21.07
C ILE A 466 -29.07 3.09 -22.57
N LEU A 467 -29.45 1.99 -23.22
CA LEU A 467 -29.21 1.79 -24.64
C LEU A 467 -29.94 2.83 -25.50
N GLU A 468 -31.20 3.12 -25.18
CA GLU A 468 -31.98 4.16 -25.87
C GLU A 468 -31.34 5.55 -25.74
N ASP A 469 -30.86 5.91 -24.55
CA ASP A 469 -30.19 7.19 -24.30
C ASP A 469 -28.86 7.32 -25.05
N VAL A 470 -28.05 6.26 -25.05
CA VAL A 470 -26.80 6.20 -25.83
C VAL A 470 -27.10 6.36 -27.33
N GLN A 471 -28.12 5.67 -27.84
CA GLN A 471 -28.50 5.77 -29.26
C GLN A 471 -28.99 7.18 -29.63
N ASP A 472 -29.75 7.85 -28.77
CA ASP A 472 -30.17 9.25 -28.99
C ASP A 472 -28.94 10.18 -29.06
N CYS A 473 -28.02 10.04 -28.11
CA CYS A 473 -26.79 10.83 -28.07
C CYS A 473 -25.94 10.65 -29.34
N VAL A 474 -25.77 9.41 -29.81
CA VAL A 474 -25.02 9.12 -31.05
C VAL A 474 -25.72 9.74 -32.26
N LYS A 475 -27.05 9.65 -32.36
CA LYS A 475 -27.83 10.26 -33.47
C LYS A 475 -27.65 11.77 -33.57
N ARG A 476 -27.52 12.46 -32.42
CA ARG A 476 -27.27 13.91 -32.38
C ARG A 476 -25.78 14.29 -32.42
N GLY A 477 -24.88 13.31 -32.51
CA GLY A 477 -23.42 13.54 -32.56
C GLY A 477 -22.79 13.87 -31.20
N GLN A 478 -23.49 13.65 -30.10
CA GLN A 478 -22.98 13.94 -28.76
C GLN A 478 -22.13 12.78 -28.23
N PRO A 479 -20.91 13.03 -27.70
CA PRO A 479 -20.09 11.99 -27.08
C PRO A 479 -20.70 11.51 -25.76
N VAL A 480 -20.54 10.22 -25.48
CA VAL A 480 -21.08 9.56 -24.27
C VAL A 480 -20.01 8.79 -23.53
N LEU A 481 -19.96 8.98 -22.21
CA LEU A 481 -19.19 8.16 -21.27
C LEU A 481 -20.15 7.36 -20.39
N VAL A 482 -20.08 6.03 -20.48
CA VAL A 482 -20.88 5.11 -19.65
C VAL A 482 -19.99 4.54 -18.54
N GLY A 483 -20.27 4.90 -17.29
CA GLY A 483 -19.57 4.39 -16.12
C GLY A 483 -20.31 3.22 -15.47
N THR A 484 -19.62 2.10 -15.27
CA THR A 484 -20.13 0.90 -14.59
C THR A 484 -19.32 0.61 -13.32
N ALA A 485 -19.83 -0.17 -12.35
CA ALA A 485 -19.05 -0.50 -11.15
C ALA A 485 -18.24 -1.81 -11.27
N SER A 486 -18.51 -2.63 -12.29
CA SER A 486 -17.82 -3.92 -12.50
C SER A 486 -17.50 -4.20 -13.96
N ILE A 487 -16.48 -5.03 -14.19
CA ILE A 487 -16.09 -5.48 -15.53
C ILE A 487 -17.22 -6.30 -16.16
N GLU A 488 -17.89 -7.14 -15.37
CA GLU A 488 -19.06 -7.91 -15.83
C GLU A 488 -20.16 -6.99 -16.38
N THR A 489 -20.48 -5.92 -15.66
CA THR A 489 -21.44 -4.90 -16.12
C THR A 489 -20.94 -4.20 -17.38
N SER A 490 -19.63 -3.90 -17.49
CA SER A 490 -19.05 -3.31 -18.71
C SER A 490 -19.21 -4.22 -19.92
N GLU A 491 -18.92 -5.51 -19.77
CA GLU A 491 -19.07 -6.50 -20.85
C GLU A 491 -20.53 -6.72 -21.23
N LEU A 492 -21.44 -6.69 -20.25
CA LEU A 492 -22.88 -6.75 -20.50
C LEU A 492 -23.35 -5.56 -21.35
N VAL A 493 -22.99 -4.33 -20.96
CA VAL A 493 -23.35 -3.11 -21.70
C VAL A 493 -22.70 -3.08 -23.08
N SER A 494 -21.44 -3.50 -23.19
CA SER A 494 -20.70 -3.69 -24.44
C SER A 494 -21.45 -4.63 -25.39
N GLY A 495 -21.84 -5.81 -24.90
CA GLY A 495 -22.61 -6.79 -25.68
C GLY A 495 -23.98 -6.28 -26.13
N LEU A 496 -24.65 -5.43 -25.34
CA LEU A 496 -25.90 -4.78 -25.74
C LEU A 496 -25.69 -3.72 -26.83
N LEU A 497 -24.64 -2.90 -26.71
CA LEU A 497 -24.29 -1.90 -27.72
C LEU A 497 -23.85 -2.54 -29.04
N GLN A 498 -23.13 -3.66 -28.97
CA GLN A 498 -22.73 -4.43 -30.15
C GLN A 498 -23.95 -5.00 -30.89
N LYS A 499 -24.94 -5.54 -30.17
CA LYS A 499 -26.21 -6.00 -30.76
C LYS A 499 -27.01 -4.87 -31.40
N ALA A 500 -26.83 -3.65 -30.89
CA ALA A 500 -27.48 -2.44 -31.40
C ALA A 500 -26.67 -1.71 -32.49
N GLU A 501 -25.56 -2.30 -32.95
CA GLU A 501 -24.67 -1.75 -33.98
C GLU A 501 -24.11 -0.36 -33.63
N VAL A 502 -23.84 -0.11 -32.33
CA VAL A 502 -23.22 1.13 -31.85
C VAL A 502 -21.72 0.89 -31.63
N ASP A 503 -20.89 1.63 -32.37
CA ASP A 503 -19.44 1.62 -32.19
C ASP A 503 -19.06 2.19 -30.82
N HIS A 504 -18.30 1.44 -30.04
CA HIS A 504 -17.90 1.82 -28.69
C HIS A 504 -16.52 1.27 -28.32
N ARG A 505 -15.95 1.80 -27.24
CA ARG A 505 -14.68 1.33 -26.66
C ARG A 505 -14.85 1.02 -25.18
N VAL A 506 -14.20 -0.03 -24.70
CA VAL A 506 -14.27 -0.47 -23.29
C VAL A 506 -12.94 -0.24 -22.58
N LEU A 507 -12.99 0.28 -21.36
CA LEU A 507 -11.84 0.55 -20.51
C LEU A 507 -11.99 -0.24 -19.19
N ASN A 508 -11.15 -1.24 -19.01
CA ASN A 508 -11.23 -2.19 -17.89
C ASN A 508 -10.11 -2.02 -16.85
N ALA A 509 -9.41 -0.87 -16.85
CA ALA A 509 -8.30 -0.54 -15.95
C ALA A 509 -7.10 -1.51 -16.01
N LYS A 510 -6.89 -2.20 -17.14
CA LYS A 510 -5.79 -3.17 -17.33
C LYS A 510 -4.57 -2.55 -18.00
N HIS A 511 -4.77 -1.65 -18.96
CA HIS A 511 -3.70 -1.09 -19.79
C HIS A 511 -3.75 0.44 -19.76
N HIS A 512 -3.23 1.05 -18.68
CA HIS A 512 -3.39 2.49 -18.41
C HIS A 512 -2.96 3.42 -19.55
N GLU A 513 -1.87 3.12 -20.25
CA GLU A 513 -1.36 3.96 -21.35
C GLU A 513 -2.28 3.92 -22.59
N GLN A 514 -2.70 2.72 -22.99
CA GLN A 514 -3.65 2.55 -24.10
C GLN A 514 -5.01 3.17 -23.76
N GLU A 515 -5.48 2.95 -22.53
CA GLU A 515 -6.73 3.52 -22.03
C GLU A 515 -6.69 5.05 -22.00
N ALA A 516 -5.56 5.65 -21.58
CA ALA A 516 -5.39 7.10 -21.63
C ALA A 516 -5.52 7.65 -23.05
N GLY A 517 -4.91 6.97 -24.04
CA GLY A 517 -5.06 7.33 -25.45
C GLY A 517 -6.51 7.26 -25.93
N ILE A 518 -7.29 6.27 -25.47
CA ILE A 518 -8.72 6.15 -25.78
C ILE A 518 -9.52 7.30 -25.13
N VAL A 519 -9.29 7.57 -23.84
CA VAL A 519 -10.01 8.61 -23.10
C VAL A 519 -9.75 10.01 -23.64
N ALA A 520 -8.52 10.30 -24.02
CA ALA A 520 -8.16 11.59 -24.63
C ALA A 520 -8.95 11.87 -25.93
N GLN A 521 -9.39 10.80 -26.63
CA GLN A 521 -10.19 10.88 -27.84
C GLN A 521 -11.70 10.67 -27.60
N ALA A 522 -12.12 10.37 -26.37
CA ALA A 522 -13.52 10.04 -26.08
C ALA A 522 -14.50 11.21 -26.30
N GLY A 523 -14.00 12.44 -26.36
CA GLY A 523 -14.79 13.65 -26.61
C GLY A 523 -15.08 13.93 -28.09
N GLN A 524 -14.73 13.03 -29.02
CA GLN A 524 -15.07 13.17 -30.44
C GLN A 524 -16.58 13.04 -30.71
N PRO A 525 -17.13 13.71 -31.74
CA PRO A 525 -18.54 13.59 -32.10
C PRO A 525 -19.03 12.14 -32.22
N GLY A 526 -20.13 11.81 -31.53
CA GLY A 526 -20.76 10.48 -31.56
C GLY A 526 -19.94 9.34 -30.95
N SER A 527 -18.82 9.63 -30.29
CA SER A 527 -17.98 8.62 -29.64
C SER A 527 -18.66 8.07 -28.38
N VAL A 528 -18.67 6.74 -28.23
CA VAL A 528 -19.18 6.05 -27.03
C VAL A 528 -18.02 5.34 -26.33
N THR A 529 -17.83 5.62 -25.05
CA THR A 529 -16.79 4.99 -24.22
C THR A 529 -17.42 4.41 -22.96
N ILE A 530 -17.12 3.15 -22.68
CA ILE A 530 -17.51 2.44 -21.45
C ILE A 530 -16.28 2.41 -20.53
N ALA A 531 -16.44 2.83 -19.28
CA ALA A 531 -15.36 2.83 -18.29
C ALA A 531 -15.80 2.08 -17.04
N THR A 532 -15.08 1.02 -16.68
CA THR A 532 -15.28 0.32 -15.42
C THR A 532 -14.69 1.12 -14.27
N ASN A 533 -15.48 1.36 -13.23
CA ASN A 533 -15.16 2.15 -12.04
C ASN A 533 -14.56 3.51 -12.41
N MET A 534 -13.23 3.61 -12.29
CA MET A 534 -12.45 4.82 -12.54
C MET A 534 -11.40 4.59 -13.63
N ALA A 535 -11.62 3.65 -14.56
CA ALA A 535 -10.74 3.46 -15.71
C ALA A 535 -10.56 4.78 -16.47
N GLY A 536 -9.33 5.04 -16.94
CA GLY A 536 -9.00 6.32 -17.56
C GLY A 536 -8.86 7.51 -16.60
N ARG A 537 -8.66 7.26 -15.30
CA ARG A 537 -8.38 8.32 -14.33
C ARG A 537 -7.10 9.08 -14.63
N GLY A 538 -7.06 10.35 -14.24
CA GLY A 538 -5.93 11.25 -14.47
C GLY A 538 -5.78 11.74 -15.90
N THR A 539 -6.61 11.25 -16.85
CA THR A 539 -6.65 11.73 -18.23
C THR A 539 -7.90 12.56 -18.48
N ASP A 540 -7.70 13.70 -19.16
CA ASP A 540 -8.76 14.63 -19.46
C ASP A 540 -9.47 14.29 -20.77
N ILE A 541 -10.81 14.34 -20.76
CA ILE A 541 -11.63 14.15 -21.96
C ILE A 541 -11.75 15.51 -22.63
N VAL A 542 -11.06 15.68 -23.75
CA VAL A 542 -11.08 16.92 -24.54
C VAL A 542 -12.22 16.84 -25.55
N LEU A 543 -13.17 17.78 -25.48
CA LEU A 543 -14.26 17.86 -26.45
C LEU A 543 -13.68 18.13 -27.85
N GLY A 544 -14.09 17.36 -28.85
CA GLY A 544 -13.54 17.40 -30.21
C GLY A 544 -12.31 16.51 -30.46
N GLY A 545 -11.79 15.83 -29.43
CA GLY A 545 -10.60 14.95 -29.50
C GLY A 545 -9.31 15.63 -29.05
N ASN A 546 -8.22 14.88 -28.90
CA ASN A 546 -6.93 15.43 -28.48
C ASN A 546 -6.14 15.99 -29.68
N LEU A 547 -6.07 17.31 -29.78
CA LEU A 547 -5.33 18.03 -30.81
C LEU A 547 -3.81 17.82 -30.70
N GLU A 548 -3.25 17.75 -29.50
CA GLU A 548 -1.80 17.59 -29.31
C GLU A 548 -1.33 16.28 -29.93
N SER A 549 -2.03 15.17 -29.68
CA SER A 549 -1.74 13.87 -30.30
C SER A 549 -1.87 13.89 -31.82
N GLU A 550 -2.83 14.64 -32.37
CA GLU A 550 -2.97 14.80 -33.82
C GLU A 550 -1.79 15.58 -34.42
N LEU A 551 -1.26 16.56 -33.70
CA LEU A 551 -0.10 17.35 -34.13
C LEU A 551 1.22 16.58 -33.98
N GLU A 552 1.39 15.80 -32.91
CA GLU A 552 2.56 14.93 -32.71
C GLU A 552 2.69 13.87 -33.82
N ALA A 553 1.56 13.35 -34.31
CA ALA A 553 1.52 12.40 -35.42
C ALA A 553 2.07 12.98 -36.74
N LEU A 554 2.19 14.32 -36.87
CA LEU A 554 2.77 14.99 -38.03
C LEU A 554 4.32 15.02 -38.01
N GLY A 555 4.96 14.61 -36.91
CA GLY A 555 6.42 14.55 -36.75
C GLY A 555 7.05 15.83 -36.16
N GLU A 556 8.39 15.85 -36.03
CA GLU A 556 9.15 16.91 -35.31
C GLU A 556 9.18 18.29 -36.00
N ASN A 557 8.91 18.36 -37.31
CA ASN A 557 8.84 19.61 -38.08
C ASN A 557 7.68 19.54 -39.09
N PRO A 558 6.43 19.63 -38.62
CA PRO A 558 5.27 19.57 -39.49
C PRO A 558 5.15 20.86 -40.30
N ASP A 559 4.65 20.75 -41.53
CA ASP A 559 4.33 21.94 -42.34
C ASP A 559 3.29 22.79 -41.61
N GLN A 560 3.55 24.09 -41.47
CA GLN A 560 2.65 25.02 -40.78
C GLN A 560 1.25 25.02 -41.40
N ALA A 561 1.15 24.80 -42.73
CA ALA A 561 -0.14 24.67 -43.40
C ALA A 561 -0.94 23.44 -42.91
N ALA A 562 -0.27 22.31 -42.65
CA ALA A 562 -0.90 21.11 -42.10
C ALA A 562 -1.33 21.32 -40.65
N VAL A 563 -0.48 21.97 -39.83
CA VAL A 563 -0.83 22.33 -38.44
C VAL A 563 -2.09 23.20 -38.39
N ASP A 564 -2.17 24.21 -39.25
CA ASP A 564 -3.30 25.13 -39.29
C ASP A 564 -4.60 24.44 -39.79
N GLU A 565 -4.49 23.51 -40.74
CA GLU A 565 -5.60 22.68 -41.22
C GLU A 565 -6.15 21.76 -40.11
N HIS A 566 -5.27 21.07 -39.38
CA HIS A 566 -5.67 20.23 -38.24
C HIS A 566 -6.35 21.05 -37.15
N LYS A 567 -5.79 22.22 -36.80
CA LYS A 567 -6.42 23.16 -35.84
C LYS A 567 -7.80 23.62 -36.30
N ALA A 568 -7.96 23.98 -37.57
CA ALA A 568 -9.25 24.41 -38.12
C ALA A 568 -10.28 23.28 -38.10
N THR A 569 -9.87 22.05 -38.42
CA THR A 569 -10.73 20.85 -38.42
C THR A 569 -11.15 20.48 -36.99
N TRP A 570 -10.20 20.49 -36.05
CA TRP A 570 -10.49 20.29 -34.64
C TRP A 570 -11.46 21.34 -34.10
N LYS A 571 -11.27 22.62 -34.41
CA LYS A 571 -12.17 23.69 -33.96
C LYS A 571 -13.62 23.49 -34.43
N LYS A 572 -13.83 22.99 -35.66
CA LYS A 572 -15.15 22.64 -36.17
C LYS A 572 -15.77 21.46 -35.40
N ARG A 573 -14.99 20.39 -35.17
CA ARG A 573 -15.44 19.23 -34.37
C ARG A 573 -15.79 19.64 -32.94
N HIS A 574 -14.91 20.42 -32.30
CA HIS A 574 -15.12 20.94 -30.96
C HIS A 574 -16.43 21.75 -30.86
N GLN A 575 -16.65 22.70 -31.78
CA GLN A 575 -17.89 23.47 -31.80
C GLN A 575 -19.13 22.59 -31.98
N HIS A 576 -19.06 21.58 -32.86
CA HIS A 576 -20.17 20.64 -33.05
C HIS A 576 -20.51 19.87 -31.76
N VAL A 577 -19.50 19.45 -30.98
CA VAL A 577 -19.72 18.78 -29.69
C VAL A 577 -20.35 19.73 -28.67
N LEU A 578 -19.90 20.99 -28.61
CA LEU A 578 -20.51 22.01 -27.74
C LEU A 578 -21.98 22.24 -28.08
N ASP A 579 -22.30 22.37 -29.38
CA ASP A 579 -23.66 22.60 -29.88
C ASP A 579 -24.56 21.37 -29.65
N ALA A 580 -23.99 20.16 -29.66
CA ALA A 580 -24.67 18.91 -29.33
C ALA A 580 -24.93 18.70 -27.82
N GLY A 581 -24.49 19.64 -26.98
CA GLY A 581 -24.70 19.62 -25.52
C GLY A 581 -23.48 19.17 -24.70
N GLY A 582 -22.29 19.07 -25.31
CA GLY A 582 -21.05 18.66 -24.65
C GLY A 582 -21.01 17.17 -24.31
N LEU A 583 -20.17 16.75 -23.37
CA LEU A 583 -20.08 15.33 -22.97
C LEU A 583 -21.31 14.91 -22.15
N HIS A 584 -21.94 13.81 -22.54
CA HIS A 584 -22.98 13.16 -21.73
C HIS A 584 -22.37 12.02 -20.89
N VAL A 585 -22.65 12.00 -19.58
CA VAL A 585 -22.17 10.99 -18.65
C VAL A 585 -23.32 10.16 -18.11
N ILE A 586 -23.25 8.84 -18.29
CA ILE A 586 -24.24 7.88 -17.82
C ILE A 586 -23.60 7.02 -16.72
N GLY A 587 -24.21 6.98 -15.53
CA GLY A 587 -23.89 6.00 -14.49
C GLY A 587 -24.87 4.83 -14.53
N THR A 588 -24.38 3.59 -14.65
CA THR A 588 -25.26 2.39 -14.74
C THR A 588 -25.69 1.84 -13.38
N GLU A 589 -25.11 2.39 -12.31
CA GLU A 589 -25.42 2.10 -10.91
C GLU A 589 -24.83 3.21 -10.02
N ARG A 590 -25.18 3.19 -8.73
CA ARG A 590 -24.59 4.06 -7.71
C ARG A 590 -23.45 3.32 -7.02
N HIS A 591 -22.32 3.99 -6.85
CA HIS A 591 -21.22 3.46 -6.06
C HIS A 591 -21.55 3.49 -4.57
N GLU A 592 -20.78 2.75 -3.78
CA GLU A 592 -20.86 2.78 -2.31
C GLU A 592 -20.62 4.18 -1.74
N SER A 593 -19.83 5.00 -2.45
CA SER A 593 -19.52 6.36 -2.07
C SER A 593 -20.05 7.37 -3.09
N ARG A 594 -20.66 8.44 -2.57
CA ARG A 594 -21.14 9.56 -3.39
C ARG A 594 -19.99 10.29 -4.09
N ARG A 595 -18.80 10.24 -3.50
CA ARG A 595 -17.59 10.84 -4.04
C ARG A 595 -17.25 10.29 -5.42
N ILE A 596 -17.25 8.97 -5.57
CA ILE A 596 -16.96 8.27 -6.82
C ILE A 596 -18.01 8.62 -7.89
N ASP A 597 -19.29 8.67 -7.53
CA ASP A 597 -20.34 9.14 -8.44
C ASP A 597 -20.07 10.58 -8.93
N ASN A 598 -19.65 11.48 -8.03
CA ASN A 598 -19.36 12.87 -8.39
C ASN A 598 -18.10 12.99 -9.25
N GLN A 599 -17.10 12.12 -9.07
CA GLN A 599 -15.95 12.05 -9.96
C GLN A 599 -16.35 11.64 -11.38
N LEU A 600 -17.25 10.65 -11.51
CA LEU A 600 -17.81 10.26 -12.80
C LEU A 600 -18.55 11.43 -13.46
N ARG A 601 -19.46 12.11 -12.74
CA ARG A 601 -20.12 13.34 -13.24
C ARG A 601 -19.10 14.40 -13.66
N GLY A 602 -18.05 14.59 -12.85
CA GLY A 602 -16.93 15.52 -13.06
C GLY A 602 -16.12 15.29 -14.33
N ARG A 603 -16.35 14.19 -15.07
CA ARG A 603 -15.81 13.99 -16.41
C ARG A 603 -16.41 14.95 -17.44
N SER A 604 -17.63 15.44 -17.20
CA SER A 604 -18.33 16.40 -18.06
C SER A 604 -18.39 17.82 -17.45
N GLY A 605 -18.58 18.82 -18.31
CA GLY A 605 -18.80 20.23 -17.95
C GLY A 605 -17.57 20.94 -17.36
N ARG A 606 -16.39 20.69 -17.95
CA ARG A 606 -15.11 21.20 -17.47
C ARG A 606 -14.84 22.60 -18.03
N GLN A 607 -14.14 23.46 -17.27
CA GLN A 607 -13.85 24.85 -17.67
C GLN A 607 -15.07 25.65 -18.17
N GLY A 608 -16.28 25.31 -17.69
CA GLY A 608 -17.53 25.96 -18.10
C GLY A 608 -18.13 25.43 -19.40
N ASP A 609 -17.61 24.33 -19.95
CA ASP A 609 -18.20 23.64 -21.08
C ASP A 609 -19.64 23.17 -20.77
N PRO A 610 -20.53 23.12 -21.78
CA PRO A 610 -21.80 22.43 -21.66
C PRO A 610 -21.55 20.93 -21.41
N GLY A 611 -22.54 20.28 -20.82
CA GLY A 611 -22.47 18.87 -20.50
C GLY A 611 -23.67 18.42 -19.69
N SER A 612 -23.89 17.12 -19.61
CA SER A 612 -24.95 16.56 -18.79
C SER A 612 -24.52 15.26 -18.12
N SER A 613 -25.16 14.94 -17.00
CA SER A 613 -24.98 13.66 -16.33
C SER A 613 -26.30 13.07 -15.84
N ARG A 614 -26.43 11.73 -15.89
CA ARG A 614 -27.60 11.01 -15.41
C ARG A 614 -27.21 9.63 -14.88
N PHE A 615 -27.91 9.15 -13.84
CA PHE A 615 -27.73 7.81 -13.29
C PHE A 615 -28.99 6.97 -13.52
N TYR A 616 -28.78 5.71 -13.89
CA TYR A 616 -29.80 4.71 -14.15
C TYR A 616 -29.64 3.60 -13.11
N LEU A 617 -30.71 3.29 -12.38
CA LEU A 617 -30.69 2.38 -11.23
C LEU A 617 -31.80 1.35 -11.32
N SER A 618 -31.58 0.21 -10.67
CA SER A 618 -32.57 -0.83 -10.47
C SER A 618 -32.75 -1.09 -8.97
N LEU A 619 -33.97 -1.44 -8.55
CA LEU A 619 -34.22 -1.90 -7.18
C LEU A 619 -33.42 -3.17 -6.82
N GLN A 620 -32.93 -3.90 -7.83
CA GLN A 620 -32.13 -5.11 -7.66
C GLN A 620 -30.62 -4.85 -7.67
N ASP A 621 -30.18 -3.60 -7.89
CA ASP A 621 -28.76 -3.25 -7.81
C ASP A 621 -28.21 -3.45 -6.39
N ASN A 622 -26.92 -3.72 -6.25
CA ASN A 622 -26.28 -4.07 -4.97
C ASN A 622 -26.55 -3.06 -3.86
N LEU A 623 -26.38 -1.76 -4.13
CA LEU A 623 -26.65 -0.71 -3.15
C LEU A 623 -28.13 -0.71 -2.70
N MET A 624 -29.04 -0.95 -3.64
CA MET A 624 -30.47 -1.00 -3.34
C MET A 624 -30.82 -2.25 -2.54
N ARG A 625 -30.24 -3.41 -2.84
CA ARG A 625 -30.47 -4.64 -2.05
C ARG A 625 -30.03 -4.52 -0.59
N ILE A 626 -28.96 -3.77 -0.32
CA ILE A 626 -28.45 -3.61 1.05
C ILE A 626 -29.37 -2.72 1.90
N PHE A 627 -30.08 -1.75 1.30
CA PHE A 627 -30.83 -0.72 2.06
C PHE A 627 -32.33 -0.65 1.77
N ALA A 628 -32.78 -1.05 0.59
CA ALA A 628 -34.18 -1.24 0.29
C ALA A 628 -34.62 -2.57 0.91
N SER A 629 -35.22 -2.51 2.11
CA SER A 629 -35.92 -3.67 2.67
C SER A 629 -36.90 -4.22 1.62
N ASP A 630 -37.14 -5.53 1.58
CA ASP A 630 -38.15 -6.17 0.70
C ASP A 630 -39.52 -5.47 0.75
N LYS A 631 -39.82 -4.77 1.86
CA LYS A 631 -41.01 -3.93 2.04
C LYS A 631 -41.08 -2.72 1.09
N VAL A 632 -39.97 -2.10 0.70
CA VAL A 632 -39.94 -0.94 -0.22
C VAL A 632 -40.22 -1.40 -1.65
N GLY A 633 -39.55 -2.47 -2.09
CA GLY A 633 -39.85 -3.11 -3.39
C GLY A 633 -41.30 -3.59 -3.48
N GLY A 634 -41.80 -4.24 -2.41
CA GLY A 634 -43.18 -4.69 -2.34
C GLY A 634 -44.24 -3.57 -2.26
N LEU A 635 -43.88 -2.38 -1.76
CA LEU A 635 -44.75 -1.19 -1.78
C LEU A 635 -44.80 -0.57 -3.18
N MET A 636 -43.65 -0.50 -3.87
CA MET A 636 -43.54 0.06 -5.23
C MET A 636 -44.25 -0.79 -6.27
N GLN A 637 -44.15 -2.13 -6.19
CA GLN A 637 -44.93 -3.03 -7.04
C GLN A 637 -46.45 -2.89 -6.81
N LYS A 638 -46.88 -2.62 -5.56
CA LYS A 638 -48.29 -2.36 -5.23
C LYS A 638 -48.80 -0.98 -5.67
N LEU A 639 -47.88 -0.04 -5.93
CA LEU A 639 -48.19 1.30 -6.44
C LEU A 639 -48.46 1.32 -7.95
N GLY A 640 -48.28 0.19 -8.65
CA GLY A 640 -48.73 0.01 -10.03
C GLY A 640 -47.76 0.54 -11.11
N MET A 641 -46.45 0.53 -10.86
CA MET A 641 -45.47 0.80 -11.92
C MET A 641 -45.62 -0.20 -13.07
N GLU A 642 -45.78 0.31 -14.29
CA GLU A 642 -45.78 -0.52 -15.50
C GLU A 642 -44.35 -0.79 -15.98
N LYS A 643 -44.19 -1.87 -16.77
CA LYS A 643 -42.89 -2.26 -17.33
C LYS A 643 -42.35 -1.13 -18.22
N GLY A 644 -41.14 -0.65 -17.93
CA GLY A 644 -40.48 0.43 -18.67
C GLY A 644 -40.74 1.85 -18.13
N GLU A 645 -41.57 2.01 -17.10
CA GLU A 645 -41.70 3.29 -16.40
C GLU A 645 -40.57 3.48 -15.38
N ALA A 646 -39.93 4.65 -15.40
CA ALA A 646 -38.91 5.02 -14.42
C ALA A 646 -39.51 5.91 -13.32
N ILE A 647 -39.09 5.70 -12.07
CA ILE A 647 -39.37 6.66 -11.00
C ILE A 647 -38.31 7.77 -11.05
N GLU A 648 -38.74 8.98 -11.40
CA GLU A 648 -37.97 10.20 -11.20
C GLU A 648 -38.63 11.05 -10.11
N HIS A 649 -38.09 11.00 -8.88
CA HIS A 649 -38.58 11.88 -7.81
C HIS A 649 -37.47 12.25 -6.82
N PRO A 650 -37.35 13.53 -6.41
CA PRO A 650 -36.29 14.00 -5.50
C PRO A 650 -36.20 13.24 -4.16
N TRP A 651 -37.28 12.62 -3.71
CA TRP A 651 -37.27 11.80 -2.49
C TRP A 651 -36.43 10.51 -2.63
N VAL A 652 -36.33 9.94 -3.83
CA VAL A 652 -35.65 8.67 -4.10
C VAL A 652 -34.16 8.95 -4.10
N SER A 653 -33.73 9.99 -4.83
CA SER A 653 -32.34 10.44 -4.81
C SER A 653 -31.86 10.79 -3.38
N ARG A 654 -32.71 11.42 -2.55
CA ARG A 654 -32.38 11.65 -1.13
C ARG A 654 -32.29 10.36 -0.31
N ALA A 655 -33.15 9.38 -0.56
CA ALA A 655 -33.08 8.09 0.13
C ALA A 655 -31.80 7.32 -0.22
N ILE A 656 -31.42 7.32 -1.49
CA ILE A 656 -30.17 6.76 -2.00
C ILE A 656 -28.96 7.48 -1.38
N GLU A 657 -28.98 8.81 -1.35
CA GLU A 657 -27.91 9.61 -0.72
C GLU A 657 -27.74 9.24 0.77
N ASN A 658 -28.84 9.02 1.50
CA ASN A 658 -28.77 8.58 2.90
C ASN A 658 -28.23 7.15 3.03
N ALA A 659 -28.54 6.26 2.09
CA ALA A 659 -27.99 4.91 2.06
C ALA A 659 -26.47 4.94 1.82
N GLN A 660 -25.99 5.70 0.83
CA GLN A 660 -24.56 5.90 0.57
C GLN A 660 -23.82 6.44 1.80
N ARG A 661 -24.35 7.49 2.45
CA ARG A 661 -23.76 8.03 3.70
C ARG A 661 -23.64 6.98 4.82
N LYS A 662 -24.59 6.04 4.90
CA LYS A 662 -24.54 4.97 5.89
C LYS A 662 -23.49 3.91 5.56
N VAL A 663 -23.28 3.60 4.26
CA VAL A 663 -22.17 2.75 3.81
C VAL A 663 -20.83 3.42 4.08
N GLU A 664 -20.68 4.70 3.70
CA GLU A 664 -19.48 5.49 3.96
C GLU A 664 -19.15 5.53 5.44
N GLY A 665 -20.14 5.79 6.31
CA GLY A 665 -19.94 5.76 7.76
C GLY A 665 -19.46 4.39 8.29
N ARG A 666 -20.05 3.29 7.79
CA ARG A 666 -19.59 1.93 8.16
C ARG A 666 -18.15 1.68 7.69
N ASN A 667 -17.82 2.06 6.46
CA ASN A 667 -16.47 1.90 5.91
C ASN A 667 -15.45 2.75 6.67
N PHE A 668 -15.82 3.96 7.07
CA PHE A 668 -15.02 4.81 7.95
C PHE A 668 -14.76 4.15 9.30
N ASP A 669 -15.78 3.58 9.95
CA ASP A 669 -15.60 2.90 11.24
C ASP A 669 -14.65 1.70 11.14
N ILE A 670 -14.73 0.92 10.06
CA ILE A 670 -13.80 -0.20 9.79
C ILE A 670 -12.36 0.31 9.64
N ARG A 671 -12.13 1.33 8.80
CA ARG A 671 -10.80 1.93 8.61
C ARG A 671 -10.24 2.50 9.91
N LYS A 672 -11.08 3.22 10.66
CA LYS A 672 -10.72 3.79 11.95
C LYS A 672 -10.28 2.72 12.95
N GLN A 673 -11.03 1.61 13.03
CA GLN A 673 -10.66 0.49 13.90
C GLN A 673 -9.32 -0.12 13.49
N LEU A 674 -9.09 -0.32 12.19
CA LEU A 674 -7.82 -0.85 11.67
C LEU A 674 -6.64 0.08 12.01
N LEU A 675 -6.80 1.39 11.82
CA LEU A 675 -5.81 2.40 12.17
C LEU A 675 -5.51 2.40 13.68
N GLU A 676 -6.53 2.29 14.52
CA GLU A 676 -6.36 2.32 15.98
C GLU A 676 -5.54 1.14 16.52
N TYR A 677 -5.60 -0.02 15.86
CA TYR A 677 -4.74 -1.16 16.17
C TYR A 677 -3.32 -0.97 15.61
N ASP A 678 -3.19 -0.52 14.36
CA ASP A 678 -1.87 -0.25 13.77
C ASP A 678 -1.14 0.89 14.48
N ASP A 679 -1.83 1.87 15.07
CA ASP A 679 -1.21 2.94 15.87
C ASP A 679 -0.35 2.38 17.02
N VAL A 680 -0.80 1.29 17.65
CA VAL A 680 -0.05 0.63 18.74
C VAL A 680 1.21 -0.04 18.20
N ALA A 681 1.08 -0.80 17.11
CA ALA A 681 2.22 -1.43 16.45
C ALA A 681 3.17 -0.39 15.86
N ASN A 682 2.67 0.75 15.39
CA ASN A 682 3.45 1.84 14.81
C ASN A 682 4.28 2.59 15.86
N ASP A 683 3.75 2.79 17.06
CA ASP A 683 4.52 3.38 18.16
C ASP A 683 5.71 2.47 18.54
N GLN A 684 5.50 1.15 18.60
CA GLN A 684 6.57 0.17 18.81
C GLN A 684 7.57 0.15 17.65
N ARG A 685 7.06 0.15 16.41
CA ARG A 685 7.86 0.17 15.17
C ARG A 685 8.79 1.36 15.11
N LYS A 686 8.34 2.55 15.51
CA LYS A 686 9.18 3.75 15.56
C LYS A 686 10.39 3.56 16.47
N VAL A 687 10.18 2.99 17.67
CA VAL A 687 11.28 2.73 18.60
C VAL A 687 12.27 1.73 18.01
N VAL A 688 11.77 0.62 17.45
CA VAL A 688 12.63 -0.41 16.84
C VAL A 688 13.40 0.15 15.65
N TYR A 689 12.75 0.89 14.75
CA TYR A 689 13.38 1.45 13.56
C TYR A 689 14.37 2.57 13.90
N GLU A 690 14.08 3.40 14.92
CA GLU A 690 15.01 4.40 15.42
C GLU A 690 16.28 3.74 15.96
N GLN A 691 16.13 2.73 16.83
CA GLN A 691 17.27 1.95 17.34
C GLN A 691 18.04 1.27 16.20
N ARG A 692 17.34 0.64 15.25
CA ARG A 692 17.96 -0.02 14.10
C ARG A 692 18.76 0.95 13.24
N ASN A 693 18.22 2.14 12.99
CA ASN A 693 18.90 3.20 12.24
C ASN A 693 20.11 3.74 12.99
N GLU A 694 20.00 3.97 14.30
CA GLU A 694 21.12 4.38 15.14
C GLU A 694 22.26 3.34 15.12
N LEU A 695 21.93 2.05 15.20
CA LEU A 695 22.92 0.95 15.13
C LEU A 695 23.63 0.86 13.77
N MET A 696 22.89 1.07 12.68
CA MET A 696 23.45 1.07 11.33
C MET A 696 24.34 2.30 11.06
N ASP A 697 23.92 3.47 11.53
CA ASP A 697 24.56 4.74 11.18
C ASP A 697 25.75 5.07 12.11
N THR A 698 25.75 4.56 13.35
CA THR A 698 26.82 4.78 14.34
C THR A 698 28.02 3.88 14.08
N SER A 699 29.25 4.39 14.18
CA SER A 699 30.46 3.58 13.95
C SER A 699 30.82 2.66 15.13
N ASP A 700 30.58 3.09 16.36
CA ASP A 700 30.98 2.42 17.60
C ASP A 700 29.79 2.24 18.55
N ILE A 701 29.54 1.01 19.00
CA ILE A 701 28.42 0.64 19.89
C ILE A 701 28.90 0.04 21.23
N THR A 702 30.17 0.21 21.58
CA THR A 702 30.79 -0.35 22.80
C THR A 702 30.01 -0.02 24.06
N ASP A 703 29.60 1.24 24.21
CA ASP A 703 28.90 1.73 25.38
C ASP A 703 27.52 1.05 25.51
N SER A 704 26.82 0.90 24.39
CA SER A 704 25.53 0.19 24.33
C SER A 704 25.68 -1.28 24.71
N ILE A 705 26.67 -1.99 24.14
CA ILE A 705 26.94 -3.40 24.50
C ILE A 705 27.34 -3.54 25.97
N THR A 706 28.12 -2.60 26.49
CA THR A 706 28.54 -2.60 27.91
C THR A 706 27.36 -2.37 28.84
N ALA A 707 26.46 -1.44 28.49
CA ALA A 707 25.23 -1.21 29.23
C ALA A 707 24.31 -2.43 29.19
N LEU A 708 24.11 -3.04 28.01
CA LEU A 708 23.31 -4.26 27.85
C LEU A 708 23.85 -5.42 28.71
N ARG A 709 25.17 -5.64 28.68
CA ARG A 709 25.80 -6.68 29.49
C ARG A 709 25.59 -6.42 30.98
N ASN A 710 25.75 -5.18 31.43
CA ASN A 710 25.56 -4.84 32.85
C ASN A 710 24.09 -5.02 33.29
N ASP A 711 23.13 -4.67 32.43
CA ASP A 711 21.70 -4.89 32.68
C ASP A 711 21.39 -6.39 32.80
N VAL A 712 21.87 -7.22 31.87
CA VAL A 712 21.63 -8.67 31.89
C VAL A 712 22.28 -9.33 33.10
N VAL A 713 23.49 -8.90 33.47
CA VAL A 713 24.15 -9.37 34.71
C VAL A 713 23.36 -8.95 35.94
N ASP A 714 22.80 -7.74 36.00
CA ASP A 714 21.92 -7.30 37.09
C ASP A 714 20.68 -8.18 37.21
N GLU A 715 20.03 -8.47 36.08
CA GLU A 715 18.81 -9.27 36.03
C GLU A 715 19.05 -10.73 36.47
N VAL A 716 20.06 -11.39 35.88
CA VAL A 716 20.44 -12.77 36.23
C VAL A 716 20.93 -12.88 37.67
N PHE A 717 21.63 -11.85 38.17
CA PHE A 717 22.06 -11.83 39.56
C PHE A 717 20.86 -11.72 40.50
N HIS A 718 19.92 -10.80 40.23
CA HIS A 718 18.79 -10.54 41.12
C HIS A 718 17.64 -11.54 41.04
N SER A 719 17.57 -12.37 39.98
CA SER A 719 16.64 -13.50 39.95
C SER A 719 16.99 -14.57 41.00
N HIS A 720 18.28 -14.66 41.37
CA HIS A 720 18.81 -15.66 42.32
C HIS A 720 19.24 -15.07 43.66
N ILE A 721 19.62 -13.79 43.67
CA ILE A 721 20.02 -13.03 44.86
C ILE A 721 19.14 -11.77 44.95
N PRO A 722 18.00 -11.84 45.68
CA PRO A 722 17.10 -10.69 45.81
C PRO A 722 17.81 -9.49 46.44
N ARG A 723 17.40 -8.29 46.06
CA ARG A 723 17.95 -7.05 46.62
C ARG A 723 17.71 -6.95 48.12
N ASP A 724 18.71 -6.50 48.86
CA ASP A 724 18.66 -6.34 50.33
C ASP A 724 18.36 -7.66 51.07
N SER A 725 18.73 -8.80 50.48
CA SER A 725 18.53 -10.13 51.07
C SER A 725 19.70 -10.56 51.96
N ILE A 726 19.41 -11.49 52.88
CA ILE A 726 20.44 -12.16 53.70
C ILE A 726 21.01 -13.36 52.94
N GLU A 727 22.26 -13.74 53.24
CA GLU A 727 22.97 -14.85 52.57
C GLU A 727 22.19 -16.17 52.53
N GLU A 728 21.35 -16.43 53.54
CA GLU A 728 20.51 -17.63 53.64
C GLU A 728 19.40 -17.70 52.57
N GLN A 729 19.10 -16.58 51.91
CA GLN A 729 18.10 -16.47 50.83
C GLN A 729 18.73 -16.56 49.44
N TRP A 730 20.05 -16.67 49.33
CA TRP A 730 20.76 -16.69 48.06
C TRP A 730 20.72 -18.08 47.42
N ASP A 731 20.30 -18.15 46.15
CA ASP A 731 20.43 -19.37 45.34
C ASP A 731 21.77 -19.36 44.57
N ILE A 732 22.85 -19.70 45.27
CA ILE A 732 24.20 -19.75 44.69
C ILE A 732 24.37 -20.85 43.62
N PRO A 733 23.86 -22.08 43.81
CA PRO A 733 23.87 -23.08 42.75
C PRO A 733 23.13 -22.62 41.49
N GLY A 734 21.91 -22.09 41.64
CA GLY A 734 21.12 -21.56 40.53
C GLY A 734 21.81 -20.42 39.80
N LEU A 735 22.42 -19.49 40.53
CA LEU A 735 23.21 -18.40 39.93
C LEU A 735 24.41 -18.93 39.13
N SER A 736 25.15 -19.90 39.65
CA SER A 736 26.29 -20.51 38.95
C SER A 736 25.86 -21.21 37.66
N GLU A 737 24.75 -21.95 37.70
CA GLU A 737 24.17 -22.61 36.53
C GLU A 737 23.70 -21.60 35.48
N SER A 738 22.94 -20.58 35.87
CA SER A 738 22.47 -19.53 34.94
C SER A 738 23.62 -18.71 34.34
N LEU A 739 24.67 -18.39 35.11
CA LEU A 739 25.85 -17.71 34.57
C LEU A 739 26.61 -18.60 33.57
N THR A 740 26.71 -19.90 33.84
CA THR A 740 27.33 -20.88 32.93
C THR A 740 26.51 -21.01 31.65
N GLU A 741 25.19 -21.14 31.77
CA GLU A 741 24.29 -21.22 30.64
C GLU A 741 24.33 -19.96 29.79
N MET A 742 24.36 -18.77 30.41
CA MET A 742 24.27 -17.50 29.70
C MET A 742 25.61 -17.05 29.11
N PHE A 743 26.68 -17.10 29.90
CA PHE A 743 27.98 -16.52 29.54
C PHE A 743 29.03 -17.58 29.18
N GLY A 744 28.76 -18.87 29.45
CA GLY A 744 29.75 -19.93 29.35
C GLY A 744 30.78 -19.89 30.48
N GLY A 745 31.73 -20.82 30.47
CA GLY A 745 32.80 -20.91 31.47
C GLY A 745 32.37 -21.59 32.77
N GLU A 746 33.26 -21.60 33.76
CA GLU A 746 33.00 -22.15 35.10
C GLU A 746 32.89 -21.01 36.11
N TRP A 747 31.81 -21.00 36.89
CA TRP A 747 31.51 -19.95 37.87
C TRP A 747 31.51 -20.51 39.29
N PRO A 748 32.68 -20.72 39.94
CA PRO A 748 32.77 -21.30 41.28
C PRO A 748 32.42 -20.29 42.38
N ILE A 749 31.20 -19.73 42.33
CA ILE A 749 30.72 -18.68 43.24
C ILE A 749 30.75 -19.15 44.70
N GLN A 750 30.37 -20.40 44.93
CA GLN A 750 30.41 -21.01 46.27
C GLN A 750 31.83 -20.98 46.85
N GLN A 751 32.85 -21.31 46.04
CA GLN A 751 34.25 -21.24 46.48
C GLN A 751 34.68 -19.81 46.75
N TRP A 752 34.23 -18.84 45.93
CA TRP A 752 34.54 -17.44 46.18
C TRP A 752 34.01 -16.94 47.52
N LEU A 753 32.77 -17.29 47.87
CA LEU A 753 32.14 -16.92 49.15
C LEU A 753 32.80 -17.62 50.35
N GLU A 754 33.28 -18.84 50.18
CA GLU A 754 34.02 -19.57 51.22
C GLU A 754 35.44 -19.01 51.45
N GLU A 755 36.09 -18.51 50.40
CA GLU A 755 37.46 -17.98 50.45
C GLU A 755 37.55 -16.51 50.88
N ASP A 756 36.53 -15.70 50.59
CA ASP A 756 36.54 -14.26 50.80
C ASP A 756 35.27 -13.78 51.52
N HIS A 757 35.40 -13.53 52.83
CA HIS A 757 34.31 -13.07 53.70
C HIS A 757 33.92 -11.60 53.49
N ASP A 758 34.67 -10.82 52.69
CA ASP A 758 34.29 -9.45 52.34
C ASP A 758 33.35 -9.41 51.11
N LEU A 759 33.01 -10.57 50.52
CA LEU A 759 32.06 -10.67 49.40
C LEU A 759 30.61 -10.58 49.88
N HIS A 760 30.08 -9.38 49.87
CA HIS A 760 28.65 -9.07 49.97
C HIS A 760 28.02 -8.82 48.58
N GLU A 761 26.68 -8.66 48.55
CA GLU A 761 25.86 -8.50 47.33
C GLU A 761 26.52 -7.63 46.24
N GLU A 762 26.83 -6.37 46.54
CA GLU A 762 27.45 -5.44 45.58
C GLU A 762 28.86 -5.88 45.13
N THR A 763 29.71 -6.36 46.05
CA THR A 763 31.08 -6.78 45.71
C THR A 763 31.13 -8.06 44.89
N LEU A 764 30.21 -9.00 45.14
CA LEU A 764 30.10 -10.24 44.36
C LEU A 764 29.67 -9.93 42.93
N LYS A 765 28.64 -9.10 42.77
CA LYS A 765 28.21 -8.61 41.45
C LYS A 765 29.33 -7.85 40.74
N GLY A 766 30.06 -6.99 41.46
CA GLY A 766 31.22 -6.27 40.92
C GLY A 766 32.32 -7.20 40.43
N LYS A 767 32.60 -8.29 41.17
CA LYS A 767 33.57 -9.33 40.78
C LYS A 767 33.14 -10.05 39.51
N ILE A 768 31.87 -10.49 39.42
CA ILE A 768 31.32 -11.16 38.22
C ILE A 768 31.41 -10.23 37.00
N THR A 769 30.96 -8.98 37.15
CA THR A 769 30.97 -7.98 36.08
C THR A 769 32.38 -7.73 35.57
N LYS A 770 33.37 -7.64 36.47
CA LYS A 770 34.77 -7.45 36.12
C LYS A 770 35.35 -8.64 35.35
N ILE A 771 35.07 -9.87 35.79
CA ILE A 771 35.51 -11.09 35.09
C ILE A 771 34.95 -11.12 33.66
N LEU A 772 33.67 -10.82 33.48
CA LEU A 772 33.04 -10.75 32.16
C LEU A 772 33.65 -9.65 31.28
N GLN A 773 33.96 -8.48 31.86
CA GLN A 773 34.61 -7.39 31.15
C GLN A 773 36.03 -7.79 30.69
N ASP A 774 36.81 -8.44 31.54
CA ASP A 774 38.17 -8.90 31.23
C ASP A 774 38.15 -9.95 30.10
N ILE A 775 37.23 -10.93 30.17
CA ILE A 775 37.01 -11.93 29.11
C ILE A 775 36.69 -11.23 27.77
N TYR A 776 35.81 -10.24 27.81
CA TYR A 776 35.42 -9.51 26.60
C TYR A 776 36.58 -8.72 25.98
N GLN A 777 37.36 -8.04 26.81
CA GLN A 777 38.55 -7.30 26.36
C GLN A 777 39.61 -8.22 25.75
N ASP A 778 39.76 -9.43 26.30
CA ASP A 778 40.71 -10.41 25.75
C ASP A 778 40.23 -10.96 24.40
N LYS A 779 38.92 -11.18 24.23
CA LYS A 779 38.34 -11.49 22.90
C LYS A 779 38.59 -10.37 21.91
N GLU A 780 38.34 -9.12 22.30
CA GLU A 780 38.54 -7.95 21.43
C GLU A 780 40.01 -7.82 20.97
N LYS A 781 40.97 -8.08 21.87
CA LYS A 781 42.41 -8.11 21.51
C LYS A 781 42.74 -9.19 20.49
N LEU A 782 42.05 -10.34 20.53
CA LEU A 782 42.26 -11.45 19.59
C LEU A 782 41.66 -11.19 18.21
N VAL A 783 40.45 -10.63 18.14
CA VAL A 783 39.71 -10.39 16.87
C VAL A 783 40.19 -9.10 16.19
N GLY A 784 40.60 -8.12 17.00
CA GLY A 784 40.82 -6.73 16.59
C GLY A 784 39.55 -5.88 16.71
N MET A 785 39.73 -4.60 17.05
CA MET A 785 38.64 -3.66 17.35
C MET A 785 37.63 -3.52 16.20
N GLU A 786 38.09 -3.33 14.96
CA GLU A 786 37.21 -3.08 13.81
C GLU A 786 36.31 -4.29 13.49
N ASN A 787 36.89 -5.49 13.47
CA ASN A 787 36.15 -6.73 13.26
C ASN A 787 35.17 -7.01 14.41
N MET A 788 35.57 -6.73 15.66
CA MET A 788 34.69 -6.89 16.82
C MET A 788 33.47 -5.97 16.72
N ARG A 789 33.64 -4.72 16.29
CA ARG A 789 32.53 -3.76 16.12
C ARG A 789 31.58 -4.17 15.00
N GLN A 790 32.11 -4.66 13.87
CA GLN A 790 31.26 -5.20 12.79
C GLN A 790 30.49 -6.43 13.25
N PHE A 791 31.13 -7.31 14.03
CA PHE A 791 30.51 -8.50 14.58
C PHE A 791 29.40 -8.15 15.59
N GLU A 792 29.66 -7.24 16.53
CA GLU A 792 28.67 -6.75 17.50
C GLU A 792 27.42 -6.20 16.80
N LYS A 793 27.61 -5.36 15.77
CA LYS A 793 26.50 -4.81 14.99
C LYS A 793 25.73 -5.88 14.24
N GLY A 794 26.44 -6.82 13.60
CA GLY A 794 25.83 -7.91 12.85
C GLY A 794 24.92 -8.76 13.74
N ILE A 795 25.42 -9.17 14.91
CA ILE A 795 24.65 -9.93 15.90
C ILE A 795 23.46 -9.11 16.41
N MET A 796 23.68 -7.85 16.81
CA MET A 796 22.62 -7.01 17.35
C MET A 796 21.49 -6.76 16.34
N LEU A 797 21.83 -6.47 15.07
CA LEU A 797 20.85 -6.30 14.00
C LEU A 797 20.12 -7.61 13.68
N GLN A 798 20.84 -8.72 13.58
CA GLN A 798 20.24 -10.02 13.28
C GLN A 798 19.26 -10.45 14.38
N THR A 799 19.65 -10.34 15.66
CA THR A 799 18.79 -10.68 16.80
C THR A 799 17.60 -9.72 16.89
N LEU A 800 17.82 -8.41 16.73
CA LEU A 800 16.73 -7.42 16.70
C LEU A 800 15.71 -7.73 15.59
N ASP A 801 16.19 -7.97 14.37
CA ASP A 801 15.32 -8.24 13.21
C ASP A 801 14.58 -9.59 13.37
N GLY A 802 15.19 -10.60 13.99
CA GLY A 802 14.57 -11.89 14.30
C GLY A 802 13.39 -11.74 15.28
N HIS A 803 13.67 -11.21 16.47
CA HIS A 803 12.66 -10.98 17.51
C HIS A 803 11.55 -10.03 17.04
N TRP A 804 11.89 -9.00 16.27
CA TRP A 804 10.90 -8.08 15.74
C TRP A 804 9.92 -8.76 14.77
N LYS A 805 10.39 -9.67 13.90
CA LYS A 805 9.51 -10.44 13.01
C LYS A 805 8.55 -11.33 13.78
N GLU A 806 9.06 -12.04 14.79
CA GLU A 806 8.24 -12.88 15.66
C GLU A 806 7.19 -12.06 16.41
N HIS A 807 7.59 -10.91 16.95
CA HIS A 807 6.68 -9.97 17.61
C HIS A 807 5.58 -9.44 16.67
N LEU A 808 5.92 -9.11 15.42
CA LEU A 808 4.93 -8.68 14.42
C LEU A 808 3.89 -9.78 14.14
N ALA A 809 4.32 -11.04 14.02
CA ALA A 809 3.39 -12.16 13.86
C ALA A 809 2.50 -12.35 15.09
N ALA A 810 3.09 -12.28 16.29
CA ALA A 810 2.35 -12.40 17.53
C ALA A 810 1.33 -11.25 17.71
N MET A 811 1.66 -10.03 17.26
CA MET A 811 0.76 -8.87 17.23
C MET A 811 -0.41 -9.05 16.26
N ASP A 812 -0.17 -9.66 15.10
CA ASP A 812 -1.23 -10.00 14.13
C ASP A 812 -2.20 -11.04 14.72
N TYR A 813 -1.68 -12.08 15.38
CA TYR A 813 -2.50 -13.09 16.08
C TYR A 813 -3.30 -12.48 17.23
N LEU A 814 -2.66 -11.64 18.05
CA LEU A 814 -3.32 -10.94 19.16
C LEU A 814 -4.50 -10.10 18.66
N ARG A 815 -4.33 -9.36 17.56
CA ARG A 815 -5.40 -8.53 16.96
C ARG A 815 -6.60 -9.37 16.55
N GLN A 816 -6.38 -10.58 16.03
CA GLN A 816 -7.47 -11.48 15.64
C GLN A 816 -8.21 -12.06 16.86
N GLY A 817 -7.47 -12.45 17.91
CA GLY A 817 -8.02 -13.09 19.11
C GLY A 817 -8.68 -12.14 20.12
N ILE A 818 -8.31 -10.85 20.15
CA ILE A 818 -8.69 -9.92 21.22
C ILE A 818 -10.21 -9.70 21.33
N HIS A 819 -10.96 -9.92 20.25
CA HIS A 819 -12.41 -9.75 20.24
C HIS A 819 -13.13 -10.70 21.20
N LEU A 820 -12.53 -11.85 21.54
CA LEU A 820 -13.05 -12.79 22.53
C LEU A 820 -13.08 -12.20 23.95
N ARG A 821 -12.17 -11.26 24.26
CA ARG A 821 -12.17 -10.55 25.56
C ARG A 821 -13.36 -9.60 25.70
N GLY A 822 -13.98 -9.19 24.60
CA GLY A 822 -15.19 -8.36 24.59
C GLY A 822 -16.39 -9.04 25.25
N TYR A 823 -16.43 -10.37 25.30
CA TYR A 823 -17.47 -11.13 26.00
C TYR A 823 -17.43 -10.92 27.53
N ALA A 824 -16.27 -10.56 28.09
CA ALA A 824 -16.08 -10.25 29.51
C ALA A 824 -16.36 -8.77 29.87
N GLN A 825 -17.07 -8.01 29.02
CA GLN A 825 -17.34 -6.58 29.19
C GLN A 825 -16.11 -5.67 29.31
N LYS A 826 -14.92 -6.16 28.95
CA LYS A 826 -13.71 -5.34 28.85
C LYS A 826 -13.61 -4.70 27.47
N ASN A 827 -13.00 -3.52 27.38
CA ASN A 827 -12.77 -2.86 26.10
C ASN A 827 -11.60 -3.55 25.36
N PRO A 828 -11.84 -4.25 24.23
CA PRO A 828 -10.80 -5.02 23.54
C PRO A 828 -9.58 -4.18 23.16
N LYS A 829 -9.77 -2.90 22.84
CA LYS A 829 -8.67 -2.00 22.48
C LYS A 829 -7.71 -1.73 23.64
N GLN A 830 -8.24 -1.58 24.86
CA GLN A 830 -7.39 -1.35 26.03
C GLN A 830 -6.62 -2.60 26.41
N GLU A 831 -7.26 -3.77 26.31
CA GLU A 831 -6.58 -5.05 26.53
C GLU A 831 -5.51 -5.28 25.46
N TYR A 832 -5.81 -5.02 24.18
CA TYR A 832 -4.82 -5.08 23.09
C TYR A 832 -3.58 -4.22 23.39
N LYS A 833 -3.79 -2.97 23.81
CA LYS A 833 -2.68 -2.06 24.16
C LYS A 833 -1.84 -2.57 25.32
N ARG A 834 -2.46 -3.14 26.35
CA ARG A 834 -1.75 -3.68 27.52
C ARG A 834 -0.92 -4.90 27.13
N GLU A 835 -1.56 -5.89 26.51
CA GLU A 835 -0.91 -7.14 26.10
C GLU A 835 0.19 -6.87 25.07
N ALA A 836 -0.04 -6.00 24.09
CA ALA A 836 0.97 -5.57 23.12
C ALA A 836 2.20 -4.93 23.79
N PHE A 837 2.01 -4.14 24.86
CA PHE A 837 3.12 -3.51 25.58
C PHE A 837 3.91 -4.50 26.43
N GLU A 838 3.23 -5.46 27.06
CA GLU A 838 3.87 -6.55 27.81
C GLU A 838 4.71 -7.42 26.87
N MET A 839 4.16 -7.81 25.72
CA MET A 839 4.89 -8.56 24.68
C MET A 839 6.11 -7.78 24.17
N PHE A 840 5.95 -6.49 23.88
CA PHE A 840 7.06 -5.66 23.40
C PHE A 840 8.17 -5.50 24.44
N SER A 841 7.81 -5.33 25.71
CA SER A 841 8.79 -5.25 26.80
C SER A 841 9.53 -6.59 26.99
N GLY A 842 8.80 -7.71 26.89
CA GLY A 842 9.38 -9.06 26.89
C GLY A 842 10.35 -9.28 25.72
N MET A 843 9.94 -8.91 24.50
CA MET A 843 10.78 -8.97 23.31
C MET A 843 12.09 -8.20 23.49
N LEU A 844 12.02 -6.96 24.00
CA LEU A 844 13.22 -6.17 24.27
C LEU A 844 14.13 -6.87 25.29
N GLY A 845 13.58 -7.45 26.35
CA GLY A 845 14.32 -8.26 27.33
C GLY A 845 15.04 -9.45 26.68
N SER A 846 14.32 -10.23 25.86
CA SER A 846 14.88 -11.36 25.13
C SER A 846 16.02 -10.96 24.20
N ILE A 847 15.90 -9.84 23.49
CA ILE A 847 16.97 -9.30 22.65
C ILE A 847 18.23 -9.00 23.49
N LYS A 848 18.07 -8.33 24.64
CA LYS A 848 19.23 -8.02 25.51
C LYS A 848 19.95 -9.28 25.94
N GLN A 849 19.17 -10.27 26.37
CA GLN A 849 19.65 -11.55 26.86
C GLN A 849 20.38 -12.32 25.74
N GLU A 850 19.75 -12.50 24.59
CA GLU A 850 20.34 -13.25 23.48
C GLU A 850 21.59 -12.58 22.91
N VAL A 851 21.59 -11.26 22.68
CA VAL A 851 22.77 -10.54 22.20
C VAL A 851 23.95 -10.73 23.16
N THR A 852 23.71 -10.56 24.46
CA THR A 852 24.77 -10.70 25.47
C THR A 852 25.28 -12.14 25.55
N GLY A 853 24.37 -13.13 25.49
CA GLY A 853 24.71 -14.55 25.49
C GLY A 853 25.53 -14.97 24.27
N LEU A 854 25.10 -14.57 23.07
CA LEU A 854 25.81 -14.87 21.82
C LEU A 854 27.23 -14.28 21.85
N LEU A 855 27.38 -12.99 22.17
CA LEU A 855 28.69 -12.34 22.26
C LEU A 855 29.61 -13.00 23.30
N SER A 856 29.03 -13.50 24.39
CA SER A 856 29.77 -14.15 25.47
C SER A 856 30.18 -15.59 25.14
N LYS A 857 29.38 -16.33 24.36
CA LYS A 857 29.66 -17.72 23.99
C LYS A 857 30.54 -17.88 22.74
N VAL A 858 30.59 -16.87 21.87
CA VAL A 858 31.37 -16.94 20.62
C VAL A 858 32.84 -17.26 20.91
N GLN A 859 33.33 -18.34 20.31
CA GLN A 859 34.73 -18.74 20.31
C GLN A 859 35.40 -18.21 19.04
N VAL A 860 36.37 -17.31 19.21
CA VAL A 860 37.10 -16.71 18.09
C VAL A 860 38.27 -17.64 17.72
N GLN A 861 38.23 -18.22 16.51
CA GLN A 861 39.37 -18.95 15.94
C GLN A 861 40.27 -18.00 15.14
N MET A 862 41.58 -18.31 15.08
CA MET A 862 42.58 -17.43 14.45
C MET A 862 42.38 -17.25 12.92
N PRO A 863 42.90 -16.16 12.33
CA PRO A 863 42.41 -15.62 11.05
C PRO A 863 42.73 -16.44 9.78
N GLU A 864 43.51 -17.52 9.85
CA GLU A 864 43.93 -18.25 8.63
C GLU A 864 42.78 -19.02 7.93
N GLU A 865 41.66 -19.28 8.60
CA GLU A 865 40.51 -20.00 8.01
C GLU A 865 39.30 -19.10 7.67
N MET A 866 39.28 -17.84 8.13
CA MET A 866 38.13 -16.93 7.92
C MET A 866 38.01 -16.38 6.48
N ALA A 867 39.04 -16.52 5.65
CA ALA A 867 39.05 -16.02 4.27
C ALA A 867 38.10 -16.76 3.30
N ILE A 868 37.47 -17.87 3.73
CA ILE A 868 36.66 -18.73 2.85
C ILE A 868 35.14 -18.59 3.08
N GLN A 869 34.69 -17.92 4.16
CA GLN A 869 33.25 -17.86 4.51
C GLN A 869 32.58 -16.48 4.38
N GLN A 870 33.30 -15.41 4.02
CA GLN A 870 32.74 -14.07 3.82
C GLN A 870 32.13 -13.85 2.42
N GLN A 871 31.33 -14.79 1.95
CA GLN A 871 30.23 -14.43 1.06
C GLN A 871 28.95 -14.81 1.80
N PRO A 872 28.18 -13.84 2.37
CA PRO A 872 26.79 -14.13 2.57
C PRO A 872 26.29 -14.57 1.20
N LYS A 873 25.69 -15.76 1.12
CA LYS A 873 24.84 -16.08 -0.02
C LYS A 873 23.83 -14.94 -0.05
N VAL A 874 24.03 -14.02 -0.99
CA VAL A 874 22.96 -13.18 -1.47
C VAL A 874 22.03 -14.18 -2.12
N ASP A 875 21.12 -14.76 -1.35
CA ASP A 875 19.90 -15.26 -1.94
C ASP A 875 19.31 -14.02 -2.60
N GLU A 876 19.50 -13.94 -3.92
CA GLU A 876 18.88 -12.94 -4.76
C GLU A 876 17.39 -13.16 -4.56
N PHE A 877 16.81 -12.46 -3.58
CA PHE A 877 15.38 -12.47 -3.29
C PHE A 877 14.71 -11.88 -4.53
N GLU A 878 14.40 -12.74 -5.49
CA GLU A 878 13.59 -12.42 -6.65
C GLU A 878 12.15 -12.27 -6.13
N PHE A 879 11.84 -11.08 -5.61
CA PHE A 879 10.49 -10.70 -5.18
C PHE A 879 9.59 -10.65 -6.41
N LYS A 880 9.06 -11.81 -6.80
CA LYS A 880 7.94 -11.87 -7.74
C LYS A 880 6.71 -11.40 -7.00
N HIS A 881 6.26 -10.19 -7.34
CA HIS A 881 4.86 -9.86 -7.15
C HIS A 881 4.07 -10.90 -7.93
N GLU A 882 3.16 -11.63 -7.27
CA GLU A 882 2.08 -12.27 -8.00
C GLU A 882 1.29 -11.16 -8.69
N ALA A 883 1.63 -10.92 -9.95
CA ALA A 883 0.72 -10.23 -10.85
C ALA A 883 -0.56 -11.06 -10.84
N PHE A 884 -1.67 -10.42 -10.49
CA PHE A 884 -2.98 -11.00 -10.71
C PHE A 884 -3.16 -11.19 -12.23
N GLU A 885 -2.72 -12.33 -12.74
CA GLU A 885 -3.05 -12.76 -14.09
C GLU A 885 -4.51 -13.22 -14.06
N GLY A 886 -5.36 -12.41 -14.69
CA GLY A 886 -6.75 -12.80 -14.92
C GLY A 886 -6.82 -14.13 -15.67
N LEU A 887 -7.86 -14.89 -15.34
CA LEU A 887 -8.29 -16.15 -15.98
C LEU A 887 -7.89 -16.23 -17.46
N PRO A 888 -7.30 -17.35 -17.93
CA PRO A 888 -7.15 -17.60 -19.36
C PRO A 888 -8.54 -17.71 -19.99
N GLU A 889 -8.82 -16.91 -21.03
CA GLU A 889 -10.05 -17.01 -21.81
C GLU A 889 -10.16 -18.39 -22.49
N GLU A 890 -11.34 -18.99 -22.36
CA GLU A 890 -11.79 -20.10 -23.18
C GLU A 890 -11.91 -19.64 -24.65
N THR A 891 -10.93 -20.01 -25.48
CA THR A 891 -11.13 -19.98 -26.93
C THR A 891 -12.07 -21.11 -27.35
N THR A 892 -13.14 -20.73 -28.03
CA THR A 892 -14.19 -21.61 -28.58
C THR A 892 -13.66 -22.55 -29.68
N ALA A 893 -13.94 -23.83 -29.48
CA ALA A 893 -14.10 -24.95 -30.40
C ALA A 893 -13.53 -24.87 -31.85
N ALA A 894 -12.47 -25.65 -32.10
CA ALA A 894 -12.27 -26.35 -33.37
C ALA A 894 -11.49 -27.67 -33.20
N ALA A 895 -12.21 -28.79 -33.37
CA ALA A 895 -11.80 -30.13 -33.80
C ALA A 895 -10.61 -30.86 -33.13
N GLU A 896 -10.97 -31.94 -32.43
CA GLU A 896 -10.13 -33.02 -31.91
C GLU A 896 -9.15 -33.61 -32.93
N ARG A 897 -7.87 -33.69 -32.55
CA ARG A 897 -6.96 -34.78 -32.95
C ARG A 897 -6.11 -35.19 -31.76
N GLU A 898 -6.24 -36.47 -31.39
CA GLU A 898 -5.40 -37.17 -30.42
C GLU A 898 -3.93 -37.12 -30.85
N GLU A 899 -3.05 -36.54 -30.03
CA GLU A 899 -1.61 -36.81 -30.10
C GLU A 899 -1.07 -37.11 -28.70
N GLN A 900 -0.34 -38.22 -28.63
CA GLN A 900 0.15 -38.88 -27.43
C GLN A 900 1.13 -38.00 -26.65
N ALA A 901 0.95 -37.93 -25.33
CA ALA A 901 1.86 -37.27 -24.41
C ALA A 901 3.29 -37.86 -24.50
N ALA A 902 4.24 -37.04 -24.92
CA ALA A 902 5.67 -37.30 -24.75
C ALA A 902 6.11 -36.90 -23.33
N PRO A 903 7.03 -37.64 -22.69
CA PRO A 903 7.45 -37.35 -21.31
C PRO A 903 8.27 -36.04 -21.21
N PRO A 904 8.32 -35.42 -20.02
CA PRO A 904 8.99 -34.14 -19.82
C PRO A 904 10.50 -34.24 -20.08
N GLN A 905 11.02 -33.37 -20.96
CA GLN A 905 12.45 -33.28 -21.25
C GLN A 905 13.16 -32.53 -20.12
N GLN A 906 14.08 -33.21 -19.44
CA GLN A 906 15.05 -32.56 -18.54
C GLN A 906 16.07 -31.74 -19.38
N PRO A 907 16.50 -30.55 -18.92
CA PRO A 907 17.51 -29.77 -19.62
C PRO A 907 18.87 -30.48 -19.59
N PHE A 908 19.43 -30.76 -20.77
CA PHE A 908 20.72 -31.41 -20.95
C PHE A 908 21.87 -30.48 -20.55
N VAL A 909 22.58 -30.81 -19.46
CA VAL A 909 23.84 -30.16 -19.07
C VAL A 909 24.97 -30.70 -19.96
N ARG A 910 25.58 -29.83 -20.77
CA ARG A 910 26.70 -30.20 -21.65
C ARG A 910 28.00 -30.36 -20.86
N GLU A 911 28.62 -31.55 -20.92
CA GLU A 911 29.93 -31.85 -20.31
C GLU A 911 31.14 -31.19 -21.01
N GLY A 912 30.93 -30.39 -22.08
CA GLY A 912 32.01 -29.90 -22.94
C GLY A 912 32.03 -28.39 -23.18
N ARG A 913 33.24 -27.83 -23.36
CA ARG A 913 33.50 -26.41 -23.64
C ARG A 913 32.70 -25.90 -24.85
N LYS A 914 31.99 -24.79 -24.66
CA LYS A 914 31.21 -24.11 -25.71
C LYS A 914 32.16 -23.51 -26.77
N ILE A 915 32.12 -24.06 -27.99
CA ILE A 915 32.94 -23.59 -29.12
C ILE A 915 32.41 -22.23 -29.60
N GLY A 916 33.31 -21.25 -29.70
CA GLY A 916 32.97 -19.89 -30.10
C GLY A 916 32.53 -19.81 -31.57
N ARG A 917 31.55 -18.96 -31.89
CA ARG A 917 31.01 -18.80 -33.27
C ARG A 917 32.09 -18.55 -34.35
N ASN A 918 33.20 -17.92 -33.98
CA ASN A 918 34.30 -17.59 -34.88
C ASN A 918 35.48 -18.57 -34.83
N GLU A 919 35.45 -19.59 -33.95
CA GLU A 919 36.48 -20.61 -33.86
C GLU A 919 36.39 -21.61 -35.03
N PRO A 920 37.50 -22.28 -35.39
CA PRO A 920 37.48 -23.33 -36.41
C PRO A 920 36.50 -24.43 -36.02
N CYS A 921 35.68 -24.86 -36.99
CA CYS A 921 34.67 -25.88 -36.75
C CYS A 921 35.34 -27.24 -36.44
N PRO A 922 34.95 -27.94 -35.37
CA PRO A 922 35.59 -29.19 -34.93
C PRO A 922 35.43 -30.36 -35.91
N CYS A 923 34.62 -30.22 -36.95
CA CYS A 923 34.50 -31.23 -38.01
C CYS A 923 35.72 -31.29 -38.96
N GLY A 924 36.75 -30.45 -38.74
CA GLY A 924 37.95 -30.44 -39.58
C GLY A 924 37.78 -29.76 -40.94
N SER A 925 36.65 -29.08 -41.19
CA SER A 925 36.36 -28.43 -42.47
C SER A 925 37.19 -27.18 -42.79
N GLY A 926 38.01 -26.70 -41.84
CA GLY A 926 38.80 -25.47 -41.98
C GLY A 926 37.99 -24.17 -41.95
N LYS A 927 36.65 -24.22 -41.84
CA LYS A 927 35.77 -23.05 -41.79
C LYS A 927 35.40 -22.67 -40.35
N LYS A 928 35.05 -21.40 -40.10
CA LYS A 928 34.54 -20.94 -38.79
C LYS A 928 33.21 -21.62 -38.45
N TYR A 929 32.97 -21.92 -37.17
CA TYR A 929 31.78 -22.66 -36.71
C TYR A 929 30.46 -22.06 -37.24
N LYS A 930 30.29 -20.73 -37.20
CA LYS A 930 29.09 -20.03 -37.71
C LYS A 930 28.82 -20.18 -39.22
N GLN A 931 29.82 -20.60 -40.00
CA GLN A 931 29.70 -20.82 -41.45
C GLN A 931 29.65 -22.32 -41.81
N CYS A 932 29.64 -23.19 -40.80
CA CYS A 932 29.53 -24.64 -40.94
C CYS A 932 28.42 -25.14 -40.01
N HIS A 933 28.72 -25.96 -39.00
CA HIS A 933 27.72 -26.55 -38.10
C HIS A 933 26.94 -25.54 -37.24
N GLY A 934 27.42 -24.31 -37.10
CA GLY A 934 26.71 -23.22 -36.42
C GLY A 934 25.99 -22.26 -37.36
N ARG A 935 25.80 -22.64 -38.64
CA ARG A 935 25.05 -21.84 -39.61
C ARG A 935 23.56 -22.02 -39.35
N LEU A 936 22.90 -20.95 -38.93
CA LEU A 936 21.44 -20.89 -38.81
C LEU A 936 20.88 -20.62 -40.21
N ASN A 937 19.90 -21.40 -40.63
CA ASN A 937 19.16 -21.18 -41.88
C ASN A 937 18.12 -20.09 -41.70
#